data_AF-A0A1C4IDP8-F1
#
_entry.id   AF-A0A1C4IDP8-F1
#
_cell.length_a   1.000
_cell.length_b   1.000
_cell.length_c   1.000
_cell.angle_alpha   90.00
_cell.angle_beta   90.00
_cell.angle_gamma   90.00
#
_symmetry.space_group_name_H-M   'P 1'
#
loop_
_entity.id
_entity.type
_entity.pdbx_description
1 polymer ?
#
loop_
_entity_poly.entity_id
_entity_poly.type
_entity_poly.pdbx_seq_one_letter_code
_entity_poly.pdbx_strand_id
1 'polypeptide(L)'
;MPFDDENLPLPPDTSWWHASVAFPTAPRAYAAQALATALDGRRFHFLRKDAGVRLRTEQPATSLLDELVADRVITGWRGGIYEPETYAFGGPEGMAVAHDVFCADSPAALAETGAPGARERSVMLLSAMIREAGLDPFEAGDVYARWAVLRPPIAPPEGTALEQAVSAMRRLMNADAARRPGAEAGWGERVAAFEDAGRRLRRLAADGGLIRGIRGVIAHHAIFVFNRAGVPAEAQAATAWLGRHVAFSAQEGADVSARKSASADPSLPRMETTVTPVTDPVQLREALAQRLVDSGHLRSQATIDAFRTTDRHAFLPGVDLESAYKEDAVPIKHDEYGEMISCISAPSIVATQLEQLGARPGHKVLEAGAATGYNAALLGKIVSPGGQVWTLDVDQDLVAGASKHLAEAAVDNATAVMADGAAGLPEHAPYDRIIFTVGAGDVPVKILDQLAPVGRLVLPMRIRGSISRSFAFERDGDTWKTVSCEMATFIPLRKGVCDDVYTLVPMAGEGNVRLETFSEQDVNREALRSVLDEQQTKIYTGVKFRQGSAWEWLYLYLACVLPNGLSRLPGQRPGFTPHFGWGSMAALDGGSLAYLTIRDGEDEQGRYWEVGVIGHGESGADLAERVASEIRAWDATGGNDAPEPGFRMAVADSRDRLTADDACFVVDKPYSRLVVDWARKG
;
A
#
# COMPACT_ATOMS: atom_id res chain seq x y z
N MET A 1 -12.01 50.91 -5.74
CA MET A 1 -10.56 51.02 -5.50
C MET A 1 -10.00 49.61 -5.53
N PRO A 2 -8.93 49.31 -6.27
CA PRO A 2 -8.26 48.03 -6.15
C PRO A 2 -7.60 47.97 -4.77
N PHE A 3 -7.81 46.86 -4.05
CA PHE A 3 -7.11 46.58 -2.81
C PHE A 3 -5.63 46.35 -3.17
N ASP A 4 -4.76 47.19 -2.62
CA ASP A 4 -3.31 47.09 -2.74
C ASP A 4 -2.81 46.16 -1.63
N ASP A 5 -2.47 44.92 -2.01
CA ASP A 5 -2.06 43.83 -1.11
C ASP A 5 -0.56 43.88 -0.77
N GLU A 6 0.20 44.88 -1.24
CA GLU A 6 1.67 44.87 -1.12
C GLU A 6 2.23 45.25 0.27
N ASN A 7 1.40 45.59 1.26
CA ASN A 7 1.90 46.04 2.57
C ASN A 7 1.09 45.56 3.79
N LEU A 8 0.65 44.29 3.80
CA LEU A 8 0.20 43.67 5.04
C LEU A 8 1.41 43.37 5.95
N PRO A 9 1.43 43.84 7.22
CA PRO A 9 2.51 43.52 8.15
C PRO A 9 2.52 42.01 8.40
N LEU A 10 3.58 41.35 7.95
CA LEU A 10 3.79 39.91 8.10
C LEU A 10 3.94 39.58 9.59
N PRO A 11 3.27 38.52 10.09
CA PRO A 11 3.50 38.06 11.45
C PRO A 11 4.98 37.64 11.61
N PRO A 12 5.67 37.99 12.71
CA PRO A 12 7.11 37.81 12.85
C PRO A 12 7.57 36.37 13.14
N ASP A 13 6.70 35.36 12.98
CA ASP A 13 6.89 34.06 13.63
C ASP A 13 7.47 32.98 12.70
N THR A 14 8.51 33.33 11.93
CA THR A 14 9.37 32.34 11.30
C THR A 14 10.84 32.65 11.62
N SER A 15 11.51 31.74 12.33
CA SER A 15 12.94 31.80 12.66
C SER A 15 13.88 31.73 11.44
N TRP A 16 13.33 31.76 10.22
CA TRP A 16 14.03 31.61 8.96
C TRP A 16 13.63 32.71 7.97
N TRP A 17 14.64 33.36 7.41
CA TRP A 17 14.52 34.27 6.30
C TRP A 17 14.62 33.53 4.96
N HIS A 18 13.86 33.95 3.95
CA HIS A 18 13.82 33.31 2.62
C HIS A 18 14.18 34.30 1.51
N ALA A 19 15.01 33.85 0.56
CA ALA A 19 15.19 34.51 -0.73
C ALA A 19 15.25 33.53 -1.90
N SER A 20 14.65 33.92 -3.03
CA SER A 20 14.94 33.31 -4.32
C SER A 20 16.12 34.03 -4.97
N VAL A 21 17.22 33.32 -5.18
CA VAL A 21 18.48 33.83 -5.75
C VAL A 21 18.64 33.29 -7.17
N ALA A 22 18.81 34.17 -8.15
CA ALA A 22 18.96 33.83 -9.54
C ALA A 22 20.45 33.77 -9.95
N PHE A 23 20.84 32.69 -10.63
CA PHE A 23 22.19 32.52 -11.16
C PHE A 23 22.27 32.89 -12.64
N PRO A 24 23.45 33.33 -13.12
CA PRO A 24 23.68 33.53 -14.54
C PRO A 24 23.51 32.23 -15.34
N THR A 25 23.16 32.34 -16.62
CA THR A 25 22.95 31.19 -17.52
C THR A 25 24.17 30.28 -17.62
N ALA A 26 25.38 30.84 -17.54
CA ALA A 26 26.64 30.13 -17.32
C ALA A 26 27.73 31.09 -16.82
N PRO A 27 28.70 30.66 -15.97
CA PRO A 27 28.80 29.35 -15.32
C PRO A 27 28.14 29.31 -13.93
N ARG A 28 27.10 28.48 -13.79
CA ARG A 28 26.32 28.30 -12.54
C ARG A 28 27.13 27.74 -11.36
N ALA A 29 28.17 26.96 -11.64
CA ALA A 29 29.04 26.38 -10.61
C ALA A 29 29.83 27.46 -9.86
N TYR A 30 30.36 28.44 -10.59
CA TYR A 30 31.07 29.58 -9.99
C TYR A 30 30.15 30.39 -9.07
N ALA A 31 28.95 30.73 -9.55
CA ALA A 31 27.97 31.46 -8.75
C ALA A 31 27.56 30.70 -7.48
N ALA A 32 27.36 29.38 -7.58
CA ALA A 32 27.05 28.53 -6.43
C ALA A 32 28.21 28.46 -5.43
N GLN A 33 29.45 28.32 -5.90
CA GLN A 33 30.63 28.27 -5.03
C GLN A 33 30.87 29.61 -4.34
N ALA A 34 30.75 30.73 -5.06
CA ALA A 34 30.86 32.06 -4.47
C ALA A 34 29.75 32.34 -3.45
N LEU A 35 28.50 31.91 -3.72
CA LEU A 35 27.41 31.99 -2.75
C LEU A 35 27.69 31.12 -1.51
N ALA A 36 28.22 29.90 -1.68
CA ALA A 36 28.60 29.04 -0.57
C ALA A 36 29.68 29.69 0.31
N THR A 37 30.72 30.27 -0.30
CA THR A 37 31.78 31.00 0.41
C THR A 37 31.25 32.24 1.13
N ALA A 38 30.36 33.01 0.49
CA ALA A 38 29.78 34.19 1.12
C ALA A 38 28.93 33.83 2.36
N LEU A 39 28.26 32.68 2.32
CA LEU A 39 27.44 32.16 3.42
C LEU A 39 28.25 31.37 4.46
N ASP A 40 29.58 31.31 4.34
CA ASP A 40 30.43 30.59 5.29
C ASP A 40 30.22 31.08 6.73
N GLY A 41 30.20 30.14 7.68
CA GLY A 41 29.87 30.39 9.07
C GLY A 41 28.40 30.75 9.37
N ARG A 42 27.51 30.85 8.36
CA ARG A 42 26.08 31.02 8.56
C ARG A 42 25.34 29.69 8.52
N ARG A 43 24.30 29.55 9.34
CA ARG A 43 23.37 28.43 9.27
C ARG A 43 22.35 28.68 8.16
N PHE A 44 22.42 27.89 7.09
CA PHE A 44 21.58 28.05 5.92
C PHE A 44 21.23 26.72 5.28
N HIS A 45 20.08 26.64 4.61
CA HIS A 45 19.79 25.56 3.68
C HIS A 45 19.20 26.12 2.38
N PHE A 46 19.21 25.32 1.31
CA PHE A 46 18.69 25.76 0.02
C PHE A 46 17.93 24.66 -0.70
N LEU A 47 17.21 25.04 -1.76
CA LEU A 47 16.69 24.12 -2.79
C LEU A 47 17.05 24.66 -4.16
N ARG A 48 17.40 23.78 -5.11
CA ARG A 48 17.65 24.18 -6.49
C ARG A 48 16.35 24.43 -7.25
N LYS A 49 16.37 25.42 -8.14
CA LYS A 49 15.31 25.75 -9.09
C LYS A 49 15.94 26.06 -10.44
N ASP A 50 15.15 26.02 -11.52
CA ASP A 50 15.66 26.05 -12.91
C ASP A 50 16.58 27.25 -13.22
N ALA A 51 16.38 28.37 -12.53
CA ALA A 51 17.13 29.62 -12.69
C ALA A 51 18.07 29.97 -11.50
N GLY A 52 18.24 29.11 -10.49
CA GLY A 52 19.07 29.41 -9.32
C GLY A 52 18.73 28.59 -8.07
N VAL A 53 18.64 29.24 -6.91
CA VAL A 53 18.33 28.57 -5.63
C VAL A 53 17.30 29.34 -4.82
N ARG A 54 16.47 28.61 -4.05
CA ARG A 54 15.73 29.19 -2.92
C ARG A 54 16.58 29.03 -1.67
N LEU A 55 17.11 30.12 -1.15
CA LEU A 55 17.98 30.21 0.02
C LEU A 55 17.16 30.48 1.28
N ARG A 56 17.52 29.81 2.37
CA ARG A 56 16.94 30.02 3.70
C ARG A 56 18.06 30.17 4.72
N THR A 57 17.99 31.20 5.55
CA THR A 57 19.00 31.55 6.56
C THR A 57 18.31 31.97 7.85
N GLU A 58 18.93 31.75 9.02
CA GLU A 58 18.35 32.21 10.30
C GLU A 58 18.37 33.73 10.45
N GLN A 59 19.30 34.39 9.76
CA GLN A 59 19.40 35.85 9.70
C GLN A 59 19.30 36.34 8.25
N PRO A 60 18.67 37.49 7.98
CA PRO A 60 18.64 38.07 6.65
C PRO A 60 20.03 38.21 6.03
N ALA A 61 20.16 37.82 4.77
CA ALA A 61 21.41 37.91 4.01
C ALA A 61 21.36 38.99 2.92
N THR A 62 20.52 40.02 3.09
CA THR A 62 20.23 41.04 2.07
C THR A 62 21.48 41.75 1.57
N SER A 63 22.29 42.33 2.47
CA SER A 63 23.52 43.05 2.10
C SER A 63 24.53 42.15 1.38
N LEU A 64 24.66 40.90 1.83
CA LEU A 64 25.52 39.91 1.19
C LEU A 64 25.04 39.60 -0.24
N LEU A 65 23.74 39.41 -0.43
CA LEU A 65 23.19 39.15 -1.76
C LEU A 65 23.30 40.39 -2.67
N ASP A 66 23.14 41.60 -2.12
CA ASP A 66 23.33 42.85 -2.86
C ASP A 66 24.79 43.02 -3.34
N GLU A 67 25.77 42.66 -2.50
CA GLU A 67 27.19 42.60 -2.88
C GLU A 67 27.42 41.58 -4.00
N LEU A 68 26.85 40.37 -3.91
CA LEU A 68 26.96 39.36 -4.97
C LEU A 68 26.30 39.78 -6.29
N VAL A 69 25.24 40.61 -6.24
CA VAL A 69 24.65 41.24 -7.44
C VAL A 69 25.58 42.31 -8.00
N ALA A 70 26.15 43.17 -7.16
CA ALA A 70 27.08 44.22 -7.57
C ALA A 70 28.33 43.64 -8.25
N ASP A 71 28.84 42.53 -7.71
CA ASP A 71 29.98 41.76 -8.24
C ASP A 71 29.61 40.89 -9.44
N ARG A 72 28.33 40.89 -9.86
CA ARG A 72 27.78 40.09 -10.97
C ARG A 72 27.97 38.59 -10.82
N VAL A 73 28.10 38.11 -9.58
CA VAL A 73 28.15 36.69 -9.24
C VAL A 73 26.76 36.07 -9.39
N ILE A 74 25.72 36.77 -8.95
CA ILE A 74 24.31 36.41 -9.13
C ILE A 74 23.60 37.49 -9.95
N THR A 75 22.50 37.13 -10.63
CA THR A 75 21.78 38.07 -11.50
C THR A 75 20.70 38.88 -10.77
N GLY A 76 20.35 38.47 -9.55
CA GLY A 76 19.34 39.13 -8.73
C GLY A 76 18.80 38.21 -7.64
N TRP A 77 18.08 38.80 -6.68
CA TRP A 77 17.38 38.05 -5.66
C TRP A 77 16.04 38.71 -5.32
N ARG A 78 15.11 37.92 -4.78
CA ARG A 78 13.80 38.40 -4.30
C ARG A 78 13.48 37.74 -2.95
N GLY A 79 13.11 38.54 -1.95
CA GLY A 79 12.64 38.05 -0.66
C GLY A 79 11.31 37.30 -0.77
N GLY A 80 11.01 36.45 0.20
CA GLY A 80 9.74 35.73 0.28
C GLY A 80 9.45 35.23 1.69
N ILE A 81 8.32 34.53 1.83
CA ILE A 81 7.91 33.89 3.08
C ILE A 81 8.40 32.43 3.06
N TYR A 82 8.93 31.96 4.18
CA TYR A 82 9.24 30.55 4.34
C TYR A 82 8.09 29.79 4.98
N GLU A 83 7.50 28.88 4.22
CA GLU A 83 6.52 27.92 4.71
C GLU A 83 7.19 26.54 4.72
N PRO A 84 7.61 26.02 5.89
CA PRO A 84 8.21 24.69 5.98
C PRO A 84 7.19 23.61 5.63
N GLU A 85 7.63 22.56 4.93
CA GLU A 85 6.84 21.37 4.65
C GLU A 85 6.69 20.47 5.91
N THR A 86 6.30 21.07 7.05
CA THR A 86 6.27 20.46 8.38
C THR A 86 5.52 19.14 8.40
N TYR A 87 4.36 19.07 7.73
CA TYR A 87 3.62 17.81 7.65
C TYR A 87 4.43 16.73 6.93
N ALA A 88 5.07 17.07 5.80
CA ALA A 88 5.83 16.12 5.00
C ALA A 88 7.04 15.57 5.76
N PHE A 89 7.68 16.38 6.60
CA PHE A 89 8.79 15.95 7.44
C PHE A 89 8.39 15.32 8.77
N GLY A 90 7.10 15.04 8.97
CA GLY A 90 6.63 14.28 10.13
C GLY A 90 6.37 15.13 11.37
N GLY A 91 6.05 16.42 11.19
CA GLY A 91 5.68 17.32 12.28
C GLY A 91 6.82 18.30 12.63
N PRO A 92 6.62 19.20 13.61
CA PRO A 92 7.59 20.24 13.95
C PRO A 92 8.98 19.70 14.32
N GLU A 93 9.04 18.61 15.08
CA GLU A 93 10.32 17.99 15.50
C GLU A 93 11.03 17.30 14.33
N GLY A 94 10.29 16.60 13.47
CA GLY A 94 10.83 16.01 12.25
C GLY A 94 11.32 17.07 11.25
N MET A 95 10.62 18.21 11.17
CA MET A 95 11.06 19.37 10.40
C MET A 95 12.36 19.97 10.96
N ALA A 96 12.51 20.03 12.28
CA ALA A 96 13.74 20.50 12.92
C ALA A 96 14.93 19.57 12.58
N VAL A 97 14.72 18.25 12.56
CA VAL A 97 15.74 17.29 12.08
C VAL A 97 16.12 17.57 10.62
N ALA A 98 15.13 17.81 9.76
CA ALA A 98 15.35 18.13 8.36
C ALA A 98 16.16 19.44 8.19
N HIS A 99 15.85 20.48 8.96
CA HIS A 99 16.64 21.72 8.98
C HIS A 99 18.09 21.48 9.40
N ASP A 100 18.31 20.75 10.50
CA ASP A 100 19.65 20.44 10.99
C ASP A 100 20.50 19.72 9.94
N VAL A 101 19.99 18.64 9.35
CA VAL A 101 20.74 17.85 8.37
C VAL A 101 20.95 18.61 7.07
N PHE A 102 19.97 19.40 6.60
CA PHE A 102 20.14 20.19 5.39
C PHE A 102 21.11 21.36 5.59
N CYS A 103 21.15 21.94 6.78
CA CYS A 103 22.14 22.97 7.11
C CYS A 103 23.56 22.41 7.17
N ALA A 104 23.75 21.26 7.82
CA ALA A 104 25.06 20.60 7.86
C ALA A 104 25.55 20.22 6.45
N ASP A 105 24.64 19.81 5.57
CA ASP A 105 24.97 19.38 4.22
C ASP A 105 25.13 20.53 3.21
N SER A 106 24.54 21.70 3.48
CA SER A 106 24.37 22.78 2.48
C SER A 106 25.65 23.46 1.99
N PRO A 107 26.68 23.72 2.82
CA PRO A 107 27.94 24.27 2.35
C PRO A 107 28.57 23.40 1.25
N ALA A 108 28.71 22.10 1.52
CA ALA A 108 29.29 21.15 0.58
C ALA A 108 28.38 20.91 -0.64
N ALA A 109 27.09 20.68 -0.44
CA ALA A 109 26.15 20.43 -1.55
C ALA A 109 26.03 21.62 -2.51
N LEU A 110 26.22 22.86 -2.02
CA LEU A 110 26.24 24.05 -2.88
C LEU A 110 27.58 24.22 -3.59
N ALA A 111 28.71 24.01 -2.90
CA ALA A 111 30.05 24.08 -3.49
C ALA A 111 30.28 23.01 -4.57
N GLU A 112 29.69 21.82 -4.40
CA GLU A 112 29.77 20.71 -5.36
C GLU A 112 28.84 20.86 -6.58
N THR A 113 28.26 22.04 -6.80
CA THR A 113 27.36 22.27 -7.95
C THR A 113 28.05 21.94 -9.27
N GLY A 114 27.56 20.91 -9.97
CA GLY A 114 28.12 20.46 -11.24
C GLY A 114 29.33 19.52 -11.11
N ALA A 115 29.75 19.17 -9.89
CA ALA A 115 30.76 18.15 -9.67
C ALA A 115 30.19 16.74 -9.98
N PRO A 116 31.00 15.83 -10.57
CA PRO A 116 30.57 14.46 -10.80
C PRO A 116 30.32 13.71 -9.47
N GLY A 117 29.56 12.61 -9.52
CA GLY A 117 29.37 11.72 -8.37
C GLY A 117 28.29 12.16 -7.37
N ALA A 118 27.51 13.21 -7.67
CA ALA A 118 26.50 13.75 -6.76
C ALA A 118 25.40 12.73 -6.41
N ARG A 119 25.04 11.86 -7.36
CA ARG A 119 24.07 10.77 -7.17
C ARG A 119 24.59 9.73 -6.20
N GLU A 120 25.83 9.28 -6.39
CA GLU A 120 26.48 8.25 -5.59
C GLU A 120 26.70 8.73 -4.15
N ARG A 121 27.17 9.98 -3.96
CA ARG A 121 27.27 10.61 -2.63
C ARG A 121 25.91 10.68 -1.93
N SER A 122 24.86 11.07 -2.67
CA SER A 122 23.50 11.14 -2.13
C SER A 122 22.96 9.77 -1.69
N VAL A 123 23.25 8.69 -2.44
CA VAL A 123 22.92 7.31 -2.05
C VAL A 123 23.63 6.92 -0.75
N MET A 124 24.93 7.22 -0.63
CA MET A 124 25.70 6.89 0.56
C MET A 124 25.18 7.62 1.81
N LEU A 125 24.90 8.92 1.71
CA LEU A 125 24.34 9.72 2.80
C LEU A 125 22.94 9.23 3.21
N LEU A 126 22.06 8.97 2.23
CA LEU A 126 20.73 8.43 2.49
C LEU A 126 20.81 7.04 3.15
N SER A 127 21.73 6.19 2.71
CA SER A 127 21.92 4.85 3.28
C SER A 127 22.44 4.89 4.71
N ALA A 128 23.29 5.86 5.05
CA ALA A 128 23.73 6.09 6.43
C ALA A 128 22.54 6.50 7.32
N MET A 129 21.70 7.43 6.86
CA MET A 129 20.49 7.83 7.58
C MET A 129 19.50 6.67 7.76
N ILE A 130 19.23 5.88 6.71
CA ILE A 130 18.34 4.71 6.77
C ILE A 130 18.84 3.68 7.80
N ARG A 131 20.15 3.41 7.81
CA ARG A 131 20.77 2.43 8.72
C ARG A 131 20.66 2.88 10.18
N GLU A 132 20.94 4.15 10.45
CA GLU A 132 20.84 4.73 11.79
C GLU A 132 19.39 4.95 12.25
N ALA A 133 18.46 5.08 11.30
CA ALA A 133 17.03 5.01 11.58
C ALA A 133 16.59 3.61 12.05
N GLY A 134 17.45 2.59 11.93
CA GLY A 134 17.21 1.23 12.40
C GLY A 134 16.30 0.43 11.48
N LEU A 135 16.17 0.82 10.21
CA LEU A 135 15.32 0.15 9.24
C LEU A 135 15.99 -1.12 8.70
N ASP A 136 15.23 -2.21 8.62
CA ASP A 136 15.69 -3.43 7.97
C ASP A 136 15.74 -3.29 6.42
N PRO A 137 16.29 -4.27 5.67
CA PRO A 137 16.37 -4.17 4.22
C PRO A 137 15.02 -4.01 3.50
N PHE A 138 13.94 -4.64 3.97
CA PHE A 138 12.61 -4.51 3.38
C PHE A 138 11.99 -3.14 3.68
N GLU A 139 12.20 -2.63 4.89
CA GLU A 139 11.80 -1.28 5.28
C GLU A 139 12.58 -0.20 4.52
N ALA A 140 13.88 -0.41 4.29
CA ALA A 140 14.68 0.41 3.40
C ALA A 140 14.15 0.34 1.96
N GLY A 141 13.78 -0.86 1.49
CA GLY A 141 13.10 -1.07 0.20
C GLY A 141 11.80 -0.27 0.09
N ASP A 142 11.01 -0.20 1.17
CA ASP A 142 9.79 0.61 1.23
C ASP A 142 10.08 2.12 1.22
N VAL A 143 11.18 2.59 1.84
CA VAL A 143 11.64 3.99 1.69
C VAL A 143 11.89 4.31 0.21
N TYR A 144 12.61 3.45 -0.49
CA TYR A 144 12.88 3.62 -1.91
C TYR A 144 11.61 3.51 -2.77
N ALA A 145 10.67 2.63 -2.41
CA ALA A 145 9.38 2.51 -3.09
C ALA A 145 8.54 3.79 -2.94
N ARG A 146 8.40 4.32 -1.71
CA ARG A 146 7.71 5.58 -1.43
C ARG A 146 8.37 6.77 -2.12
N TRP A 147 9.70 6.78 -2.21
CA TRP A 147 10.43 7.81 -2.96
C TRP A 147 10.16 7.69 -4.46
N ALA A 148 10.16 6.47 -5.02
CA ALA A 148 9.88 6.23 -6.43
C ALA A 148 8.49 6.71 -6.85
N VAL A 149 7.47 6.56 -5.99
CA VAL A 149 6.11 7.08 -6.23
C VAL A 149 6.07 8.60 -6.42
N LEU A 150 7.02 9.33 -5.84
CA LEU A 150 7.12 10.79 -5.92
C LEU A 150 8.03 11.24 -7.07
N ARG A 151 8.42 10.34 -7.97
CA ARG A 151 9.31 10.61 -9.10
C ARG A 151 8.67 10.19 -10.41
N PRO A 152 9.13 10.76 -11.55
CA PRO A 152 8.67 10.31 -12.85
C PRO A 152 8.88 8.80 -13.00
N PRO A 153 8.02 8.12 -13.75
CA PRO A 153 8.27 6.74 -14.12
C PRO A 153 9.59 6.55 -14.84
N ILE A 154 10.11 5.35 -14.70
CA ILE A 154 11.23 4.90 -15.50
C ILE A 154 11.02 3.45 -15.94
N ALA A 155 11.46 3.14 -17.17
CA ALA A 155 11.69 1.78 -17.58
C ALA A 155 13.04 1.32 -17.01
N PRO A 156 13.12 0.15 -16.35
CA PRO A 156 14.39 -0.36 -15.89
C PRO A 156 15.29 -0.75 -17.08
N PRO A 157 16.62 -0.65 -16.92
CA PRO A 157 17.53 -1.20 -17.92
C PRO A 157 17.40 -2.73 -17.90
N GLU A 158 17.67 -3.38 -19.03
CA GLU A 158 17.66 -4.84 -19.16
C GLU A 158 19.07 -5.40 -19.39
N GLY A 159 19.24 -6.70 -19.17
CA GLY A 159 20.50 -7.41 -19.44
C GLY A 159 21.69 -6.95 -18.60
N THR A 160 22.87 -6.91 -19.20
CA THR A 160 24.16 -6.65 -18.51
C THR A 160 24.24 -5.26 -17.88
N ALA A 161 23.54 -4.26 -18.44
CA ALA A 161 23.46 -2.92 -17.87
C ALA A 161 22.71 -2.91 -16.52
N LEU A 162 21.68 -3.74 -16.38
CA LEU A 162 20.95 -3.92 -15.12
C LEU A 162 21.84 -4.57 -14.06
N GLU A 163 22.52 -5.66 -14.40
CA GLU A 163 23.41 -6.39 -13.49
C GLU A 163 24.51 -5.48 -12.92
N GLN A 164 25.11 -4.64 -13.77
CA GLN A 164 26.12 -3.67 -13.36
C GLN A 164 25.54 -2.59 -12.43
N ALA A 165 24.36 -2.05 -12.76
CA ALA A 165 23.68 -1.04 -11.94
C ALA A 165 23.26 -1.61 -10.57
N VAL A 166 22.74 -2.84 -10.53
CA VAL A 166 22.40 -3.57 -9.30
C VAL A 166 23.64 -3.79 -8.44
N SER A 167 24.75 -4.26 -9.04
CA SER A 167 26.03 -4.45 -8.33
C SER A 167 26.59 -3.15 -7.76
N ALA A 168 26.54 -2.05 -8.51
CA ALA A 168 27.00 -0.75 -8.05
C ALA A 168 26.10 -0.17 -6.94
N MET A 169 24.78 -0.24 -7.11
CA MET A 169 23.81 0.22 -6.10
C MET A 169 23.94 -0.58 -4.80
N ARG A 170 24.07 -1.91 -4.89
CA ARG A 170 24.31 -2.78 -3.73
C ARG A 170 25.59 -2.40 -2.99
N ARG A 171 26.67 -2.07 -3.70
CA ARG A 171 27.91 -1.57 -3.08
C ARG A 171 27.71 -0.24 -2.37
N LEU A 172 27.02 0.71 -3.00
CA LEU A 172 26.77 2.04 -2.43
C LEU A 172 25.87 1.99 -1.19
N MET A 173 24.80 1.20 -1.21
CA MET A 173 23.87 1.05 -0.08
C MET A 173 24.54 0.44 1.15
N ASN A 174 25.46 -0.49 0.94
CA ASN A 174 26.14 -1.23 2.02
C ASN A 174 27.49 -0.60 2.43
N ALA A 175 27.99 0.38 1.68
CA ALA A 175 29.25 1.05 2.01
C ALA A 175 29.19 1.71 3.40
N ASP A 176 30.32 1.70 4.09
CA ASP A 176 30.55 2.61 5.23
C ASP A 176 30.88 3.98 4.65
N ALA A 177 29.90 4.88 4.67
CA ALA A 177 30.03 6.20 4.06
C ALA A 177 31.17 6.99 4.67
N ALA A 178 31.45 6.84 5.97
CA ALA A 178 32.52 7.57 6.66
C ALA A 178 33.93 7.16 6.17
N ARG A 179 34.07 5.95 5.59
CA ARG A 179 35.34 5.40 5.09
C ARG A 179 35.54 5.55 3.59
N ARG A 180 34.77 6.43 2.93
CA ARG A 180 34.90 6.68 1.49
C ARG A 180 36.34 7.10 1.13
N PRO A 181 37.04 6.40 0.22
CA PRO A 181 38.36 6.80 -0.26
C PRO A 181 38.31 8.14 -0.99
N GLY A 182 39.32 9.00 -0.78
CA GLY A 182 39.42 10.29 -1.48
C GLY A 182 38.29 11.26 -1.17
N ALA A 183 37.67 11.14 0.02
CA ALA A 183 36.61 12.02 0.45
C ALA A 183 37.09 13.47 0.61
N GLU A 184 36.26 14.40 0.17
CA GLU A 184 36.45 15.83 0.35
C GLU A 184 36.45 16.26 1.84
N ALA A 185 37.04 17.42 2.11
CA ALA A 185 37.01 18.01 3.45
C ALA A 185 35.56 18.22 3.91
N GLY A 186 35.27 17.88 5.18
CA GLY A 186 33.92 17.96 5.75
C GLY A 186 33.01 16.76 5.42
N TRP A 187 33.43 15.79 4.60
CA TRP A 187 32.61 14.60 4.30
C TRP A 187 32.22 13.80 5.55
N GLY A 188 33.14 13.61 6.48
CA GLY A 188 32.86 12.90 7.74
C GLY A 188 31.78 13.59 8.59
N GLU A 189 31.79 14.92 8.64
CA GLU A 189 30.78 15.70 9.36
C GLU A 189 29.40 15.59 8.68
N ARG A 190 29.37 15.56 7.34
CA ARG A 190 28.13 15.31 6.58
C ARG A 190 27.55 13.95 6.89
N VAL A 191 28.38 12.90 6.86
CA VAL A 191 27.95 11.53 7.18
C VAL A 191 27.39 11.49 8.61
N ALA A 192 28.12 12.06 9.59
CA ALA A 192 27.69 12.11 10.97
C ALA A 192 26.34 12.85 11.16
N ALA A 193 26.08 13.91 10.39
CA ALA A 193 24.81 14.63 10.43
C ALA A 193 23.64 13.79 9.90
N PHE A 194 23.84 13.01 8.83
CA PHE A 194 22.83 12.09 8.31
C PHE A 194 22.57 10.91 9.25
N GLU A 195 23.63 10.39 9.86
CA GLU A 195 23.54 9.36 10.89
C GLU A 195 22.78 9.86 12.12
N ASP A 196 23.09 11.06 12.62
CA ASP A 196 22.37 11.68 13.73
C ASP A 196 20.90 11.93 13.40
N ALA A 197 20.61 12.42 12.20
CA ALA A 197 19.24 12.57 11.72
C ALA A 197 18.49 11.23 11.72
N GLY A 198 19.13 10.15 11.26
CA GLY A 198 18.57 8.79 11.33
C GLY A 198 18.23 8.38 12.77
N ARG A 199 19.19 8.53 13.70
CA ARG A 199 18.98 8.22 15.13
C ARG A 199 17.87 9.05 15.76
N ARG A 200 17.79 10.35 15.44
CA ARG A 200 16.77 11.26 15.96
C ARG A 200 15.40 10.94 15.40
N LEU A 201 15.28 10.67 14.09
CA LEU A 201 14.02 10.23 13.48
C LEU A 201 13.56 8.90 14.08
N ARG A 202 14.47 7.97 14.37
CA ARG A 202 14.15 6.73 15.08
C ARG A 202 13.58 6.98 16.48
N ARG A 203 14.20 7.87 17.26
CA ARG A 203 13.68 8.25 18.59
C ARG A 203 12.30 8.91 18.47
N LEU A 204 12.16 9.91 17.60
CA LEU A 204 10.87 10.56 17.35
C LEU A 204 9.79 9.58 16.89
N ALA A 205 10.14 8.58 16.08
CA ALA A 205 9.20 7.53 15.67
C ALA A 205 8.81 6.61 16.84
N ALA A 206 9.78 6.27 17.70
CA ALA A 206 9.60 5.40 18.86
C ALA A 206 8.95 6.09 20.07
N ASP A 207 8.97 7.42 20.11
CA ASP A 207 8.38 8.26 21.17
C ASP A 207 7.04 8.88 20.70
N GLY A 208 6.56 8.53 19.50
CA GLY A 208 5.32 9.07 18.91
C GLY A 208 5.39 10.55 18.47
N GLY A 209 6.58 11.16 18.42
CA GLY A 209 6.80 12.54 17.97
C GLY A 209 6.68 12.77 16.47
N LEU A 210 6.62 11.71 15.64
CA LEU A 210 6.36 11.84 14.21
C LEU A 210 4.86 11.69 13.87
N ILE A 211 4.29 12.68 13.17
CA ILE A 211 2.90 12.61 12.66
C ILE A 211 2.77 11.83 11.33
N ARG A 212 3.89 11.37 10.77
CA ARG A 212 3.96 10.48 9.60
C ARG A 212 4.90 9.33 9.90
N GLY A 213 4.62 8.15 9.33
CA GLY A 213 5.52 7.00 9.48
C GLY A 213 6.94 7.32 8.98
N ILE A 214 7.95 6.88 9.75
CA ILE A 214 9.37 7.18 9.53
C ILE A 214 9.85 6.89 8.09
N ARG A 215 9.34 5.82 7.46
CA ARG A 215 9.67 5.46 6.07
C ARG A 215 9.24 6.53 5.07
N GLY A 216 8.06 7.13 5.26
CA GLY A 216 7.57 8.23 4.45
C GLY A 216 8.33 9.54 4.69
N VAL A 217 8.76 9.78 5.94
CA VAL A 217 9.59 10.93 6.30
C VAL A 217 10.98 10.83 5.68
N ILE A 218 11.64 9.68 5.75
CA ILE A 218 12.95 9.45 5.12
C ILE A 218 12.85 9.48 3.59
N ALA A 219 11.79 8.95 2.99
CA ALA A 219 11.55 9.09 1.55
C ALA A 219 11.45 10.57 1.13
N HIS A 220 10.89 11.43 1.99
CA HIS A 220 10.86 12.88 1.74
C HIS A 220 12.24 13.54 1.92
N HIS A 221 13.07 13.06 2.86
CA HIS A 221 14.48 13.47 2.95
C HIS A 221 15.24 13.13 1.65
N ALA A 222 15.03 11.93 1.09
CA ALA A 222 15.67 11.52 -0.17
C ALA A 222 15.39 12.53 -1.31
N ILE A 223 14.15 13.01 -1.42
CA ILE A 223 13.78 14.04 -2.40
C ILE A 223 14.64 15.30 -2.25
N PHE A 224 14.76 15.81 -1.04
CA PHE A 224 15.45 17.06 -0.76
C PHE A 224 16.96 16.93 -0.93
N VAL A 225 17.54 15.81 -0.48
CA VAL A 225 18.97 15.50 -0.65
C VAL A 225 19.34 15.51 -2.13
N PHE A 226 18.60 14.78 -2.96
CA PHE A 226 18.89 14.68 -4.38
C PHE A 226 18.59 15.97 -5.15
N ASN A 227 17.52 16.70 -4.79
CA ASN A 227 17.23 18.01 -5.37
C ASN A 227 18.34 19.03 -5.06
N ARG A 228 18.87 19.02 -3.83
CA ARG A 228 19.99 19.89 -3.40
C ARG A 228 21.31 19.50 -4.05
N ALA A 229 21.52 18.21 -4.29
CA ALA A 229 22.67 17.70 -5.06
C ALA A 229 22.57 18.00 -6.57
N GLY A 230 21.42 18.47 -7.07
CA GLY A 230 21.21 18.77 -8.49
C GLY A 230 21.08 17.54 -9.37
N VAL A 231 20.66 16.41 -8.79
CA VAL A 231 20.41 15.17 -9.55
C VAL A 231 19.10 15.34 -10.32
N PRO A 232 19.05 15.11 -11.65
CA PRO A 232 17.83 15.22 -12.43
C PRO A 232 16.73 14.27 -11.95
N ALA A 233 15.45 14.66 -12.07
CA ALA A 233 14.32 13.87 -11.59
C ALA A 233 14.30 12.43 -12.14
N GLU A 234 14.69 12.24 -13.40
CA GLU A 234 14.83 10.91 -14.03
C GLU A 234 15.93 10.08 -13.38
N ALA A 235 17.09 10.68 -13.08
CA ALA A 235 18.17 9.99 -12.39
C ALA A 235 17.80 9.67 -10.93
N GLN A 236 16.97 10.50 -10.31
CA GLN A 236 16.38 10.21 -9.00
C GLN A 236 15.40 9.02 -9.08
N ALA A 237 14.53 8.98 -10.08
CA ALA A 237 13.64 7.86 -10.34
C ALA A 237 14.40 6.54 -10.54
N ALA A 238 15.46 6.58 -11.38
CA ALA A 238 16.41 5.48 -11.57
C ALA A 238 17.04 5.00 -10.26
N THR A 239 17.49 5.93 -9.43
CA THR A 239 18.10 5.61 -8.13
C THR A 239 17.07 4.99 -7.17
N ALA A 240 15.84 5.53 -7.14
CA ALA A 240 14.77 5.03 -6.30
C ALA A 240 14.34 3.61 -6.70
N TRP A 241 14.18 3.36 -8.00
CA TRP A 241 13.88 2.03 -8.52
C TRP A 241 14.99 1.03 -8.24
N LEU A 242 16.26 1.39 -8.51
CA LEU A 242 17.41 0.51 -8.25
C LEU A 242 17.55 0.20 -6.76
N GLY A 243 17.35 1.19 -5.88
CA GLY A 243 17.39 0.98 -4.43
C GLY A 243 16.29 0.05 -3.95
N ARG A 244 15.07 0.22 -4.47
CA ARG A 244 13.94 -0.68 -4.23
C ARG A 244 14.27 -2.10 -4.71
N HIS A 245 14.73 -2.24 -5.95
CA HIS A 245 15.06 -3.53 -6.55
C HIS A 245 16.16 -4.23 -5.75
N VAL A 246 17.27 -3.55 -5.43
CA VAL A 246 18.36 -4.13 -4.63
C VAL A 246 17.90 -4.55 -3.24
N ALA A 247 17.08 -3.73 -2.58
CA ALA A 247 16.55 -4.02 -1.25
C ALA A 247 15.66 -5.27 -1.22
N PHE A 248 14.80 -5.45 -2.25
CA PHE A 248 13.90 -6.60 -2.34
C PHE A 248 14.52 -7.85 -3.02
N SER A 249 15.57 -7.69 -3.83
CA SER A 249 16.27 -8.79 -4.52
C SER A 249 17.43 -9.40 -3.72
N ALA A 250 17.60 -9.05 -2.43
CA ALA A 250 18.79 -9.37 -1.64
C ALA A 250 18.95 -10.85 -1.21
N GLN A 251 18.37 -11.82 -1.92
CA GLN A 251 18.53 -13.27 -1.63
C GLN A 251 19.09 -14.11 -2.80
N GLU A 252 19.56 -13.51 -3.89
CA GLU A 252 20.38 -14.26 -4.86
C GLU A 252 21.88 -14.08 -4.57
N GLY A 253 22.44 -15.05 -3.84
CA GLY A 253 23.88 -15.33 -3.77
C GLY A 253 24.74 -14.36 -2.97
N ALA A 254 24.70 -14.43 -1.64
CA ALA A 254 25.82 -13.99 -0.82
C ALA A 254 26.81 -15.16 -0.64
N ASP A 255 27.55 -15.48 -1.70
CA ASP A 255 28.74 -16.33 -1.59
C ASP A 255 29.87 -15.49 -0.99
N VAL A 256 30.28 -15.86 0.23
CA VAL A 256 31.39 -15.26 0.97
C VAL A 256 32.70 -15.85 0.46
N SER A 257 33.09 -15.52 -0.77
CA SER A 257 34.48 -15.71 -1.22
C SER A 257 34.76 -15.03 -2.56
N ALA A 258 35.34 -13.83 -2.51
CA ALA A 258 36.52 -13.48 -3.32
C ALA A 258 36.96 -12.04 -3.00
N ARG A 259 37.97 -11.92 -2.14
CA ARG A 259 38.91 -10.80 -2.23
C ARG A 259 39.60 -10.87 -3.59
N LYS A 260 39.25 -10.00 -4.52
CA LYS A 260 40.15 -9.55 -5.58
C LYS A 260 40.01 -8.05 -5.79
N SER A 261 41.12 -7.37 -5.57
CA SER A 261 41.34 -5.97 -5.93
C SER A 261 41.17 -5.77 -7.44
N ALA A 262 40.25 -4.90 -7.83
CA ALA A 262 40.33 -4.15 -9.07
C ALA A 262 39.82 -2.73 -8.79
N SER A 263 40.71 -1.76 -9.05
CA SER A 263 40.55 -0.33 -8.82
C SER A 263 39.61 0.31 -9.85
N ALA A 264 38.31 0.14 -9.66
CA ALA A 264 37.31 0.98 -10.33
C ALA A 264 36.38 1.56 -9.26
N ASP A 265 36.43 2.88 -9.12
CA ASP A 265 35.52 3.66 -8.28
C ASP A 265 34.08 3.28 -8.65
N PRO A 266 33.19 2.91 -7.69
CA PRO A 266 31.84 2.44 -8.00
C PRO A 266 30.98 3.61 -8.48
N SER A 267 31.11 3.98 -9.75
CA SER A 267 30.16 4.84 -10.44
C SER A 267 28.97 3.99 -10.90
N LEU A 268 27.76 4.48 -10.66
CA LEU A 268 26.59 3.90 -11.33
C LEU A 268 26.73 4.25 -12.82
N PRO A 269 26.74 3.27 -13.76
CA PRO A 269 26.83 3.58 -15.18
C PRO A 269 25.72 4.57 -15.56
N ARG A 270 25.99 5.43 -16.54
CA ARG A 270 24.95 6.25 -17.16
C ARG A 270 23.97 5.26 -17.77
N MET A 271 22.82 5.05 -17.10
CA MET A 271 21.70 4.39 -17.73
C MET A 271 21.43 5.19 -19.00
N GLU A 272 21.61 4.57 -20.16
CA GLU A 272 21.04 5.11 -21.39
C GLU A 272 19.53 4.97 -21.21
N THR A 273 18.95 6.00 -20.59
CA THR A 273 17.52 6.18 -20.52
C THR A 273 17.11 6.47 -21.96
N THR A 274 16.75 5.44 -22.72
CA THR A 274 15.83 5.65 -23.82
C THR A 274 14.54 6.10 -23.17
N VAL A 275 14.36 7.41 -23.04
CA VAL A 275 13.08 8.03 -22.68
C VAL A 275 12.18 7.78 -23.88
N THR A 276 11.60 6.59 -23.92
CA THR A 276 10.24 6.51 -24.43
C THR A 276 9.40 6.71 -23.19
N PRO A 277 8.76 7.87 -23.01
CA PRO A 277 7.78 7.97 -21.96
C PRO A 277 6.75 6.88 -22.26
N VAL A 278 6.51 5.97 -21.33
CA VAL A 278 5.28 5.16 -21.36
C VAL A 278 4.15 6.08 -20.87
N THR A 279 3.99 7.22 -21.54
CA THR A 279 2.81 8.07 -21.47
C THR A 279 1.73 7.54 -22.40
N ASP A 280 2.01 6.45 -23.12
CA ASP A 280 1.00 5.80 -23.94
C ASP A 280 0.08 4.96 -23.04
N PRO A 281 -1.19 5.38 -22.84
CA PRO A 281 -2.17 4.61 -22.09
C PRO A 281 -2.31 3.17 -22.61
N VAL A 282 -2.05 2.93 -23.90
CA VAL A 282 -2.11 1.59 -24.50
C VAL A 282 -1.02 0.69 -23.92
N GLN A 283 0.22 1.17 -23.79
CA GLN A 283 1.32 0.37 -23.26
C GLN A 283 1.13 0.04 -21.77
N LEU A 284 0.67 0.99 -20.96
CA LEU A 284 0.37 0.75 -19.54
C LEU A 284 -0.78 -0.25 -19.36
N ARG A 285 -1.80 -0.16 -20.22
CA ARG A 285 -2.93 -1.09 -20.24
C ARG A 285 -2.50 -2.50 -20.65
N GLU A 286 -1.69 -2.63 -21.68
CA GLU A 286 -1.11 -3.92 -22.10
C GLU A 286 -0.20 -4.52 -21.02
N ALA A 287 0.65 -3.71 -20.39
CA ALA A 287 1.51 -4.16 -19.31
C ALA A 287 0.70 -4.64 -18.09
N LEU A 288 -0.38 -3.93 -17.73
CA LEU A 288 -1.30 -4.39 -16.68
C LEU A 288 -1.94 -5.73 -17.05
N ALA A 289 -2.54 -5.83 -18.24
CA ALA A 289 -3.19 -7.04 -18.70
C ALA A 289 -2.21 -8.23 -18.72
N GLN A 290 -0.98 -8.02 -19.21
CA GLN A 290 0.04 -9.06 -19.26
C GLN A 290 0.46 -9.53 -17.86
N ARG A 291 0.67 -8.62 -16.90
CA ARG A 291 0.97 -9.01 -15.50
C ARG A 291 -0.14 -9.87 -14.90
N LEU A 292 -1.40 -9.54 -15.19
CA LEU A 292 -2.56 -10.29 -14.68
C LEU A 292 -2.69 -11.67 -15.35
N VAL A 293 -2.29 -11.80 -16.62
CA VAL A 293 -2.18 -13.10 -17.31
C VAL A 293 -1.05 -13.95 -16.71
N ASP A 294 0.15 -13.37 -16.57
CA ASP A 294 1.33 -14.08 -16.07
C ASP A 294 1.15 -14.58 -14.62
N SER A 295 0.39 -13.83 -13.82
CA SER A 295 0.04 -14.21 -12.44
C SER A 295 -1.20 -15.12 -12.34
N GLY A 296 -1.85 -15.45 -13.45
CA GLY A 296 -3.00 -16.36 -13.51
C GLY A 296 -4.36 -15.75 -13.12
N HIS A 297 -4.42 -14.44 -12.83
CA HIS A 297 -5.67 -13.73 -12.49
C HIS A 297 -6.57 -13.52 -13.71
N LEU A 298 -5.99 -13.33 -14.90
CA LEU A 298 -6.70 -13.29 -16.18
C LEU A 298 -6.44 -14.56 -16.98
N ARG A 299 -7.50 -15.22 -17.43
CA ARG A 299 -7.41 -16.55 -18.07
C ARG A 299 -8.23 -16.63 -19.35
N SER A 300 -9.45 -16.12 -19.31
CA SER A 300 -10.40 -16.17 -20.43
C SER A 300 -10.10 -15.09 -21.46
N GLN A 301 -10.10 -15.46 -22.74
CA GLN A 301 -9.78 -14.53 -23.83
C GLN A 301 -10.69 -13.29 -23.83
N ALA A 302 -12.00 -13.48 -23.58
CA ALA A 302 -12.95 -12.37 -23.53
C ALA A 302 -12.62 -11.35 -22.43
N THR A 303 -12.19 -11.80 -21.24
CA THR A 303 -11.83 -10.91 -20.14
C THR A 303 -10.47 -10.26 -20.39
N ILE A 304 -9.50 -10.99 -20.95
CA ILE A 304 -8.21 -10.43 -21.38
C ILE A 304 -8.43 -9.31 -22.40
N ASP A 305 -9.27 -9.53 -23.41
CA ASP A 305 -9.57 -8.54 -24.44
C ASP A 305 -10.29 -7.32 -23.85
N ALA A 306 -11.20 -7.53 -22.89
CA ALA A 306 -11.86 -6.43 -22.18
C ALA A 306 -10.85 -5.55 -21.43
N PHE A 307 -9.89 -6.13 -20.71
CA PHE A 307 -8.82 -5.36 -20.04
C PHE A 307 -7.92 -4.63 -21.04
N ARG A 308 -7.56 -5.29 -22.16
CA ARG A 308 -6.72 -4.70 -23.22
C ARG A 308 -7.38 -3.59 -24.03
N THR A 309 -8.70 -3.48 -23.97
CA THR A 309 -9.46 -2.50 -24.77
C THR A 309 -10.20 -1.46 -23.95
N THR A 310 -10.19 -1.59 -22.62
CA THR A 310 -10.87 -0.64 -21.72
C THR A 310 -9.87 0.28 -21.04
N ASP A 311 -10.00 1.58 -21.28
CA ASP A 311 -9.15 2.62 -20.70
C ASP A 311 -9.46 2.84 -19.22
N ARG A 312 -8.81 2.09 -18.33
CA ARG A 312 -9.00 2.21 -16.87
C ARG A 312 -8.85 3.63 -16.35
N HIS A 313 -7.88 4.37 -16.86
CA HIS A 313 -7.62 5.77 -16.48
C HIS A 313 -8.77 6.73 -16.84
N ALA A 314 -9.59 6.42 -17.86
CA ALA A 314 -10.75 7.23 -18.22
C ALA A 314 -11.87 7.18 -17.15
N PHE A 315 -11.87 6.15 -16.30
CA PHE A 315 -12.80 5.97 -15.20
C PHE A 315 -12.24 6.47 -13.85
N LEU A 316 -11.06 7.11 -13.85
CA LEU A 316 -10.34 7.54 -12.66
C LEU A 316 -9.93 9.01 -12.75
N PRO A 317 -10.91 9.95 -12.76
CA PRO A 317 -10.59 11.37 -12.85
C PRO A 317 -9.75 11.84 -11.66
N GLY A 318 -8.68 12.59 -11.93
CA GLY A 318 -7.77 13.11 -10.90
C GLY A 318 -6.66 12.15 -10.48
N VAL A 319 -6.64 10.93 -11.00
CA VAL A 319 -5.54 9.98 -10.82
C VAL A 319 -4.59 10.09 -12.01
N ASP A 320 -3.29 10.14 -11.75
CA ASP A 320 -2.31 10.15 -12.83
C ASP A 320 -2.36 8.82 -13.61
N LEU A 321 -1.98 8.89 -14.89
CA LEU A 321 -2.12 7.78 -15.83
C LEU A 321 -1.46 6.49 -15.32
N GLU A 322 -0.32 6.58 -14.65
CA GLU A 322 0.42 5.41 -14.22
C GLU A 322 -0.19 4.79 -12.97
N SER A 323 -0.58 5.62 -12.01
CA SER A 323 -1.27 5.17 -10.80
C SER A 323 -2.59 4.48 -11.15
N ALA A 324 -3.27 4.89 -12.23
CA ALA A 324 -4.46 4.19 -12.72
C ALA A 324 -4.19 2.72 -13.14
N TYR A 325 -2.97 2.36 -13.51
CA TYR A 325 -2.58 1.00 -13.93
C TYR A 325 -1.69 0.25 -12.91
N LYS A 326 -1.51 0.79 -11.70
CA LYS A 326 -0.86 0.08 -10.59
C LYS A 326 -1.76 -1.01 -10.01
N GLU A 327 -1.12 -2.00 -9.40
CA GLU A 327 -1.81 -3.05 -8.64
C GLU A 327 -2.23 -2.55 -7.26
N ASP A 328 -3.18 -1.62 -7.23
CA ASP A 328 -3.70 -1.05 -5.98
C ASP A 328 -5.17 -0.64 -6.15
N ALA A 329 -5.90 -0.62 -5.03
CA ALA A 329 -7.22 -0.04 -4.98
C ALA A 329 -7.11 1.49 -5.02
N VAL A 330 -8.10 2.14 -5.64
CA VAL A 330 -8.13 3.60 -5.73
C VAL A 330 -9.33 4.11 -4.95
N PRO A 331 -9.13 4.85 -3.84
CA PRO A 331 -10.23 5.48 -3.10
C PRO A 331 -10.98 6.47 -3.99
N ILE A 332 -12.31 6.36 -4.02
CA ILE A 332 -13.19 7.21 -4.84
C ILE A 332 -14.01 8.15 -3.96
N LYS A 333 -14.46 7.68 -2.80
CA LYS A 333 -15.29 8.47 -1.89
C LYS A 333 -14.95 8.17 -0.44
N HIS A 334 -14.91 9.22 0.37
CA HIS A 334 -14.77 9.14 1.82
C HIS A 334 -16.04 9.69 2.48
N ASP A 335 -16.34 9.21 3.69
CA ASP A 335 -17.42 9.78 4.50
C ASP A 335 -16.98 11.08 5.21
N GLU A 336 -17.87 11.61 6.05
CA GLU A 336 -17.62 12.85 6.82
C GLU A 336 -16.47 12.74 7.82
N TYR A 337 -16.07 11.52 8.20
CA TYR A 337 -14.97 11.23 9.12
C TYR A 337 -13.66 10.90 8.39
N GLY A 338 -13.69 10.90 7.04
CA GLY A 338 -12.53 10.61 6.21
C GLY A 338 -12.28 9.11 5.99
N GLU A 339 -13.21 8.24 6.39
CA GLU A 339 -13.11 6.80 6.12
C GLU A 339 -13.55 6.48 4.69
N MET A 340 -12.83 5.58 4.03
CA MET A 340 -13.11 5.23 2.64
C MET A 340 -14.39 4.41 2.54
N ILE A 341 -15.38 4.93 1.80
CA ILE A 341 -16.71 4.32 1.61
C ILE A 341 -17.00 3.90 0.17
N SER A 342 -16.10 4.24 -0.77
CA SER A 342 -16.12 3.73 -2.14
C SER A 342 -14.69 3.71 -2.69
N CYS A 343 -14.36 2.66 -3.45
CA CYS A 343 -13.10 2.55 -4.18
C CYS A 343 -13.30 1.78 -5.48
N ILE A 344 -12.37 1.93 -6.43
CA ILE A 344 -12.16 0.91 -7.46
C ILE A 344 -11.19 -0.11 -6.89
N SER A 345 -11.56 -1.39 -6.90
CA SER A 345 -10.70 -2.47 -6.47
C SER A 345 -9.39 -2.57 -7.27
N ALA A 346 -8.38 -3.20 -6.66
CA ALA A 346 -7.14 -3.52 -7.35
C ALA A 346 -7.42 -4.37 -8.62
N PRO A 347 -6.69 -4.17 -9.72
CA PRO A 347 -6.93 -4.87 -10.98
C PRO A 347 -7.01 -6.40 -10.87
N SER A 348 -6.17 -7.03 -10.02
CA SER A 348 -6.22 -8.47 -9.76
C SER A 348 -7.55 -8.93 -9.16
N ILE A 349 -8.11 -8.17 -8.21
CA ILE A 349 -9.42 -8.47 -7.61
C ILE A 349 -10.54 -8.35 -8.65
N VAL A 350 -10.49 -7.31 -9.49
CA VAL A 350 -11.44 -7.13 -10.60
C VAL A 350 -11.37 -8.32 -11.57
N ALA A 351 -10.16 -8.68 -12.01
CA ALA A 351 -9.93 -9.81 -12.89
C ALA A 351 -10.46 -11.12 -12.30
N THR A 352 -10.12 -11.40 -11.04
CA THR A 352 -10.60 -12.59 -10.31
C THR A 352 -12.12 -12.65 -10.30
N GLN A 353 -12.83 -11.57 -9.91
CA GLN A 353 -14.30 -11.61 -9.86
C GLN A 353 -14.93 -11.79 -11.25
N LEU A 354 -14.37 -11.20 -12.30
CA LEU A 354 -14.87 -11.38 -13.67
C LEU A 354 -14.69 -12.82 -14.17
N GLU A 355 -13.54 -13.44 -13.86
CA GLU A 355 -13.31 -14.86 -14.14
C GLU A 355 -14.25 -15.77 -13.31
N GLN A 356 -14.47 -15.46 -12.03
CA GLN A 356 -15.45 -16.15 -11.18
C GLN A 356 -16.86 -16.05 -11.77
N LEU A 357 -17.24 -14.88 -12.27
CA LEU A 357 -18.57 -14.62 -12.83
C LEU A 357 -18.78 -15.43 -14.12
N GLY A 358 -17.74 -15.61 -14.93
CA GLY A 358 -17.84 -16.38 -16.18
C GLY A 358 -18.95 -15.86 -17.08
N ALA A 359 -19.03 -14.53 -17.22
CA ALA A 359 -19.96 -13.86 -18.13
C ALA A 359 -19.61 -14.17 -19.59
N ARG A 360 -20.59 -14.13 -20.48
CA ARG A 360 -20.45 -14.50 -21.89
C ARG A 360 -21.26 -13.55 -22.77
N PRO A 361 -20.96 -13.47 -24.08
CA PRO A 361 -21.78 -12.75 -25.03
C PRO A 361 -23.26 -13.10 -24.91
N GLY A 362 -24.13 -12.08 -24.93
CA GLY A 362 -25.59 -12.22 -24.78
C GLY A 362 -26.09 -12.27 -23.33
N HIS A 363 -25.22 -12.40 -22.33
CA HIS A 363 -25.67 -12.45 -20.95
C HIS A 363 -26.23 -11.11 -20.45
N LYS A 364 -27.23 -11.22 -19.60
CA LYS A 364 -27.81 -10.15 -18.82
C LYS A 364 -27.18 -10.09 -17.44
N VAL A 365 -26.52 -8.98 -17.10
CA VAL A 365 -25.70 -8.85 -15.88
C VAL A 365 -26.23 -7.76 -14.95
N LEU A 366 -26.37 -8.08 -13.68
CA LEU A 366 -26.57 -7.09 -12.61
C LEU A 366 -25.28 -6.95 -11.80
N GLU A 367 -24.82 -5.72 -11.62
CA GLU A 367 -23.72 -5.35 -10.72
C GLU A 367 -24.24 -4.52 -9.55
N ALA A 368 -23.83 -4.87 -8.32
CA ALA A 368 -24.02 -4.07 -7.12
C ALA A 368 -22.69 -3.42 -6.72
N GLY A 369 -22.60 -2.10 -6.85
CA GLY A 369 -21.41 -1.28 -6.58
C GLY A 369 -20.85 -0.64 -7.86
N ALA A 370 -21.52 0.39 -8.38
CA ALA A 370 -21.11 1.05 -9.63
C ALA A 370 -19.80 1.83 -9.49
N ALA A 371 -19.61 2.53 -8.37
CA ALA A 371 -18.48 3.45 -8.16
C ALA A 371 -18.26 4.38 -9.36
N THR A 372 -17.20 4.16 -10.15
CA THR A 372 -16.89 4.97 -11.33
C THR A 372 -17.41 4.40 -12.65
N GLY A 373 -17.99 3.21 -12.66
CA GLY A 373 -18.48 2.50 -13.85
C GLY A 373 -17.43 1.65 -14.57
N TYR A 374 -16.19 1.56 -14.07
CA TYR A 374 -15.11 0.81 -14.74
C TYR A 374 -15.42 -0.68 -14.91
N ASN A 375 -15.91 -1.37 -13.87
CA ASN A 375 -16.21 -2.79 -13.96
C ASN A 375 -17.43 -3.06 -14.86
N ALA A 376 -18.46 -2.20 -14.81
CA ALA A 376 -19.57 -2.21 -15.77
C ALA A 376 -19.10 -2.08 -17.23
N ALA A 377 -18.09 -1.25 -17.50
CA ALA A 377 -17.50 -1.11 -18.84
C ALA A 377 -16.82 -2.40 -19.31
N LEU A 378 -16.03 -3.05 -18.44
CA LEU A 378 -15.42 -4.36 -18.72
C LEU A 378 -16.50 -5.41 -19.00
N LEU A 379 -17.53 -5.48 -18.15
CA LEU A 379 -18.66 -6.40 -18.34
C LEU A 379 -19.39 -6.14 -19.66
N GLY A 380 -19.63 -4.88 -20.02
CA GLY A 380 -20.25 -4.49 -21.28
C GLY A 380 -19.51 -5.03 -22.51
N LYS A 381 -18.17 -5.02 -22.48
CA LYS A 381 -17.33 -5.67 -23.51
C LYS A 381 -17.46 -7.19 -23.50
N ILE A 382 -17.39 -7.82 -22.32
CA ILE A 382 -17.46 -9.29 -22.18
C ILE A 382 -18.79 -9.87 -22.67
N VAL A 383 -19.91 -9.18 -22.40
CA VAL A 383 -21.25 -9.65 -22.80
C VAL A 383 -21.68 -9.20 -24.19
N SER A 384 -20.81 -8.49 -24.91
CA SER A 384 -21.06 -8.12 -26.30
C SER A 384 -20.75 -9.27 -27.27
N PRO A 385 -21.49 -9.39 -28.40
CA PRO A 385 -22.71 -8.64 -28.72
C PRO A 385 -23.95 -9.18 -27.96
N GLY A 386 -24.97 -8.33 -27.81
CA GLY A 386 -26.32 -8.75 -27.41
C GLY A 386 -26.59 -8.85 -25.91
N GLY A 387 -25.58 -8.72 -25.04
CA GLY A 387 -25.75 -8.65 -23.59
C GLY A 387 -25.96 -7.22 -23.08
N GLN A 388 -26.44 -7.11 -21.85
CA GLN A 388 -26.74 -5.83 -21.19
C GLN A 388 -26.31 -5.89 -19.72
N VAL A 389 -25.75 -4.79 -19.22
CA VAL A 389 -25.29 -4.61 -17.83
C VAL A 389 -26.12 -3.52 -17.15
N TRP A 390 -26.60 -3.79 -15.94
CA TRP A 390 -27.12 -2.78 -15.02
C TRP A 390 -26.17 -2.71 -13.83
N THR A 391 -25.67 -1.51 -13.52
CA THR A 391 -24.78 -1.30 -12.39
C THR A 391 -25.43 -0.37 -11.37
N LEU A 392 -25.55 -0.84 -10.14
CA LEU A 392 -26.30 -0.17 -9.08
C LEU A 392 -25.36 0.52 -8.10
N ASP A 393 -25.73 1.73 -7.68
CA ASP A 393 -25.11 2.38 -6.52
C ASP A 393 -26.16 3.15 -5.71
N VAL A 394 -25.93 3.26 -4.40
CA VAL A 394 -26.82 3.97 -3.48
C VAL A 394 -26.58 5.48 -3.49
N ASP A 395 -25.42 5.90 -3.98
CA ASP A 395 -24.98 7.29 -4.01
C ASP A 395 -25.22 7.92 -5.39
N GLN A 396 -26.12 8.91 -5.45
CA GLN A 396 -26.49 9.58 -6.71
C GLN A 396 -25.31 10.25 -7.43
N ASP A 397 -24.32 10.74 -6.70
CA ASP A 397 -23.09 11.31 -7.25
C ASP A 397 -22.21 10.26 -7.93
N LEU A 398 -22.14 9.04 -7.37
CA LEU A 398 -21.44 7.90 -8.00
C LEU A 398 -22.18 7.43 -9.25
N VAL A 399 -23.51 7.31 -9.20
CA VAL A 399 -24.33 6.95 -10.37
C VAL A 399 -24.16 7.96 -11.51
N ALA A 400 -24.16 9.26 -11.19
CA ALA A 400 -23.94 10.31 -12.18
C ALA A 400 -22.53 10.23 -12.80
N GLY A 401 -21.50 10.00 -11.98
CA GLY A 401 -20.12 9.81 -12.43
C GLY A 401 -19.97 8.58 -13.32
N ALA A 402 -20.50 7.43 -12.91
CA ALA A 402 -20.48 6.20 -13.68
C ALA A 402 -21.21 6.34 -15.03
N SER A 403 -22.40 6.95 -15.03
CA SER A 403 -23.16 7.21 -16.27
C SER A 403 -22.35 8.07 -17.25
N LYS A 404 -21.67 9.09 -16.74
CA LYS A 404 -20.82 9.98 -17.54
C LYS A 404 -19.64 9.22 -18.15
N HIS A 405 -18.88 8.47 -17.36
CA HIS A 405 -17.71 7.74 -17.86
C HIS A 405 -18.10 6.64 -18.85
N LEU A 406 -19.22 5.93 -18.63
CA LEU A 406 -19.73 4.94 -19.57
C LEU A 406 -20.09 5.56 -20.92
N ALA A 407 -20.74 6.73 -20.92
CA ALA A 407 -21.06 7.48 -22.13
C ALA A 407 -19.79 7.98 -22.85
N GLU A 408 -18.82 8.51 -22.12
CA GLU A 408 -17.53 8.98 -22.67
C GLU A 408 -16.70 7.83 -23.27
N ALA A 409 -16.81 6.62 -22.68
CA ALA A 409 -16.19 5.40 -23.19
C ALA A 409 -17.00 4.70 -24.30
N ALA A 410 -18.12 5.28 -24.74
CA ALA A 410 -19.05 4.72 -25.73
C ALA A 410 -19.50 3.28 -25.40
N VAL A 411 -19.85 3.06 -24.13
CA VAL A 411 -20.42 1.79 -23.64
C VAL A 411 -21.94 1.90 -23.58
N ASP A 412 -22.61 1.56 -24.69
CA ASP A 412 -24.06 1.73 -24.83
C ASP A 412 -24.89 0.64 -24.12
N ASN A 413 -24.28 -0.51 -23.82
CA ASN A 413 -24.95 -1.67 -23.22
C ASN A 413 -24.73 -1.81 -21.71
N ALA A 414 -24.31 -0.73 -21.04
CA ALA A 414 -24.21 -0.65 -19.59
C ALA A 414 -24.99 0.57 -19.08
N THR A 415 -25.80 0.39 -18.04
CA THR A 415 -26.63 1.45 -17.48
C THR A 415 -26.43 1.54 -15.97
N ALA A 416 -26.00 2.71 -15.49
CA ALA A 416 -25.91 2.98 -14.06
C ALA A 416 -27.26 3.44 -13.50
N VAL A 417 -27.66 2.89 -12.36
CA VAL A 417 -28.98 3.13 -11.73
C VAL A 417 -28.81 3.39 -10.24
N MET A 418 -29.49 4.42 -9.73
CA MET A 418 -29.56 4.65 -8.29
C MET A 418 -30.50 3.65 -7.64
N ALA A 419 -29.95 2.66 -6.94
CA ALA A 419 -30.71 1.61 -6.28
C ALA A 419 -29.86 0.92 -5.20
N ASP A 420 -30.53 0.26 -4.25
CA ASP A 420 -29.88 -0.63 -3.30
C ASP A 420 -29.51 -1.96 -4.00
N GLY A 421 -28.21 -2.24 -4.09
CA GLY A 421 -27.69 -3.46 -4.68
C GLY A 421 -28.20 -4.74 -4.01
N ALA A 422 -28.52 -4.72 -2.71
CA ALA A 422 -29.08 -5.87 -2.01
C ALA A 422 -30.56 -6.13 -2.35
N ALA A 423 -31.28 -5.10 -2.81
CA ALA A 423 -32.64 -5.24 -3.33
C ALA A 423 -32.68 -5.69 -4.80
N GLY A 424 -31.59 -5.43 -5.54
CA GLY A 424 -31.47 -5.70 -6.97
C GLY A 424 -32.35 -4.79 -7.82
N LEU A 425 -32.72 -5.25 -9.00
CA LEU A 425 -33.51 -4.49 -9.98
C LEU A 425 -34.55 -5.41 -10.66
N PRO A 426 -35.62 -5.79 -9.94
CA PRO A 426 -36.56 -6.85 -10.35
C PRO A 426 -37.26 -6.61 -11.70
N GLU A 427 -37.49 -5.36 -12.08
CA GLU A 427 -38.09 -4.98 -13.37
C GLU A 427 -37.26 -5.44 -14.58
N HIS A 428 -35.98 -5.72 -14.34
CA HIS A 428 -35.07 -6.26 -15.31
C HIS A 428 -34.61 -7.67 -14.91
N ALA A 429 -35.28 -8.40 -14.02
CA ALA A 429 -35.02 -9.83 -13.88
C ALA A 429 -35.58 -10.62 -15.10
N PRO A 430 -35.14 -11.87 -15.34
CA PRO A 430 -34.03 -12.56 -14.68
C PRO A 430 -32.66 -12.16 -15.26
N TYR A 431 -31.62 -12.34 -14.45
CA TYR A 431 -30.21 -12.11 -14.82
C TYR A 431 -29.46 -13.43 -15.00
N ASP A 432 -28.65 -13.53 -16.05
CA ASP A 432 -27.74 -14.67 -16.23
C ASP A 432 -26.59 -14.60 -15.22
N ARG A 433 -26.18 -13.39 -14.85
CA ARG A 433 -25.07 -13.14 -13.93
C ARG A 433 -25.40 -12.02 -12.98
N ILE A 434 -25.06 -12.20 -11.71
CA ILE A 434 -25.12 -11.15 -10.72
C ILE A 434 -23.76 -11.08 -10.02
N ILE A 435 -23.21 -9.88 -9.88
CA ILE A 435 -21.90 -9.64 -9.25
C ILE A 435 -22.01 -8.52 -8.23
N PHE A 436 -21.43 -8.75 -7.06
CA PHE A 436 -21.26 -7.74 -6.03
C PHE A 436 -19.80 -7.32 -6.00
N THR A 437 -19.54 -6.02 -6.16
CA THR A 437 -18.22 -5.40 -6.00
C THR A 437 -18.10 -4.72 -4.63
N VAL A 438 -18.90 -5.19 -3.68
CA VAL A 438 -19.01 -4.77 -2.28
C VAL A 438 -19.17 -5.99 -1.37
N GLY A 439 -18.74 -5.88 -0.12
CA GLY A 439 -18.85 -6.95 0.87
C GLY A 439 -20.24 -7.05 1.48
N ALA A 440 -20.73 -8.26 1.69
CA ALA A 440 -21.99 -8.52 2.37
C ALA A 440 -21.80 -9.37 3.63
N GLY A 441 -22.58 -9.08 4.67
CA GLY A 441 -22.57 -9.83 5.92
C GLY A 441 -23.30 -11.17 5.80
N ASP A 442 -24.16 -11.32 4.79
CA ASP A 442 -24.90 -12.53 4.41
C ASP A 442 -25.42 -12.37 2.97
N VAL A 443 -25.98 -13.42 2.36
CA VAL A 443 -26.59 -13.37 1.02
C VAL A 443 -27.91 -12.59 1.02
N PRO A 444 -28.09 -11.55 0.18
CA PRO A 444 -29.38 -10.91 0.00
C PRO A 444 -30.35 -11.86 -0.73
N VAL A 445 -31.30 -12.47 -0.01
CA VAL A 445 -32.16 -13.55 -0.57
C VAL A 445 -32.93 -13.13 -1.81
N LYS A 446 -33.39 -11.86 -1.89
CA LYS A 446 -34.12 -11.34 -3.06
C LYS A 446 -33.30 -11.31 -4.35
N ILE A 447 -31.98 -11.32 -4.26
CA ILE A 447 -31.10 -11.39 -5.43
C ILE A 447 -31.13 -12.78 -6.05
N LEU A 448 -31.30 -13.81 -5.22
CA LEU A 448 -31.40 -15.18 -5.69
C LEU A 448 -32.64 -15.36 -6.58
N ASP A 449 -33.76 -14.74 -6.22
CA ASP A 449 -35.01 -14.76 -7.01
C ASP A 449 -34.89 -14.07 -8.37
N GLN A 450 -33.95 -13.13 -8.51
CA GLN A 450 -33.69 -12.40 -9.76
C GLN A 450 -32.70 -13.13 -10.67
N LEU A 451 -32.10 -14.23 -10.21
CA LEU A 451 -31.17 -15.01 -10.99
C LEU A 451 -31.91 -15.99 -11.91
N ALA A 452 -31.46 -16.09 -13.17
CA ALA A 452 -31.95 -17.08 -14.11
C ALA A 452 -31.69 -18.52 -13.59
N PRO A 453 -32.43 -19.54 -14.07
CA PRO A 453 -32.28 -20.92 -13.58
C PRO A 453 -30.85 -21.48 -13.63
N VAL A 454 -30.06 -21.09 -14.65
CA VAL A 454 -28.65 -21.47 -14.84
C VAL A 454 -27.70 -20.29 -14.58
N GLY A 455 -28.18 -19.27 -13.86
CA GLY A 455 -27.41 -18.09 -13.55
C GLY A 455 -26.40 -18.33 -12.44
N ARG A 456 -25.45 -17.40 -12.33
CA ARG A 456 -24.38 -17.43 -11.33
C ARG A 456 -24.32 -16.12 -10.55
N LEU A 457 -24.19 -16.22 -9.23
CA LEU A 457 -23.96 -15.10 -8.33
C LEU A 457 -22.49 -15.07 -7.90
N VAL A 458 -21.81 -13.94 -8.08
CA VAL A 458 -20.52 -13.65 -7.44
C VAL A 458 -20.74 -12.68 -6.28
N LEU A 459 -20.42 -13.10 -5.06
CA LEU A 459 -20.66 -12.34 -3.84
C LEU A 459 -19.46 -12.43 -2.88
N PRO A 460 -18.76 -11.32 -2.65
CA PRO A 460 -17.91 -11.16 -1.48
C PRO A 460 -18.75 -11.23 -0.21
N MET A 461 -18.58 -12.29 0.57
CA MET A 461 -19.36 -12.53 1.77
C MET A 461 -18.45 -12.83 2.96
N ARG A 462 -18.75 -12.19 4.09
CA ARG A 462 -18.09 -12.49 5.35
C ARG A 462 -18.62 -13.81 5.92
N ILE A 463 -17.68 -14.68 6.28
CA ILE A 463 -17.97 -16.00 6.84
C ILE A 463 -18.19 -15.83 8.34
N ARG A 464 -17.14 -15.50 9.10
CA ARG A 464 -17.16 -15.27 10.56
C ARG A 464 -16.00 -14.37 10.99
N GLY A 465 -16.21 -13.51 12.01
CA GLY A 465 -15.22 -12.48 12.36
C GLY A 465 -14.87 -11.64 11.13
N SER A 466 -13.61 -11.24 10.95
CA SER A 466 -13.15 -10.51 9.76
C SER A 466 -12.91 -11.39 8.53
N ILE A 467 -13.13 -12.71 8.59
CA ILE A 467 -12.83 -13.59 7.47
C ILE A 467 -13.91 -13.49 6.41
N SER A 468 -13.51 -13.08 5.20
CA SER A 468 -14.35 -12.91 4.02
C SER A 468 -13.75 -13.63 2.82
N ARG A 469 -14.62 -14.08 1.91
CA ARG A 469 -14.25 -14.68 0.62
C ARG A 469 -15.20 -14.20 -0.47
N SER A 470 -14.71 -14.14 -1.70
CA SER A 470 -15.53 -13.97 -2.90
C SER A 470 -16.02 -15.32 -3.37
N PHE A 471 -17.33 -15.56 -3.29
CA PHE A 471 -17.97 -16.80 -3.68
C PHE A 471 -18.63 -16.69 -5.05
N ALA A 472 -18.45 -17.69 -5.90
CA ALA A 472 -19.26 -17.91 -7.08
C ALA A 472 -20.28 -19.03 -6.83
N PHE A 473 -21.55 -18.69 -6.65
CA PHE A 473 -22.63 -19.63 -6.38
C PHE A 473 -23.46 -19.95 -7.62
N GLU A 474 -23.80 -21.22 -7.78
CA GLU A 474 -24.78 -21.71 -8.76
C GLU A 474 -25.85 -22.55 -8.04
N ARG A 475 -27.07 -22.56 -8.58
CA ARG A 475 -28.17 -23.38 -8.06
C ARG A 475 -27.82 -24.86 -8.16
N ASP A 476 -28.10 -25.60 -7.09
CA ASP A 476 -27.98 -27.05 -6.99
C ASP A 476 -29.20 -27.63 -6.26
N GLY A 477 -30.26 -27.89 -7.03
CA GLY A 477 -31.58 -28.21 -6.50
C GLY A 477 -32.12 -27.09 -5.60
N ASP A 478 -32.40 -27.45 -4.35
CA ASP A 478 -32.90 -26.54 -3.31
C ASP A 478 -31.77 -25.81 -2.55
N THR A 479 -30.52 -26.03 -2.94
CA THR A 479 -29.31 -25.45 -2.35
C THR A 479 -28.46 -24.73 -3.40
N TRP A 480 -27.29 -24.24 -2.97
CA TRP A 480 -26.32 -23.55 -3.80
C TRP A 480 -24.96 -24.17 -3.59
N LYS A 481 -24.29 -24.49 -4.70
CA LYS A 481 -22.90 -24.97 -4.68
C LYS A 481 -21.97 -23.84 -5.07
N THR A 482 -20.76 -23.88 -4.54
CA THR A 482 -19.70 -22.95 -4.93
C THR A 482 -18.89 -23.54 -6.09
N VAL A 483 -18.72 -22.78 -7.16
CA VAL A 483 -17.88 -23.16 -8.31
C VAL A 483 -16.52 -22.47 -8.33
N SER A 484 -16.32 -21.45 -7.48
CA SER A 484 -15.02 -20.83 -7.15
C SER A 484 -15.13 -20.05 -5.84
N CYS A 485 -14.07 -20.03 -5.05
CA CYS A 485 -14.01 -19.34 -3.76
C CYS A 485 -12.62 -18.74 -3.50
N GLU A 486 -12.51 -17.41 -3.58
CA GLU A 486 -11.22 -16.71 -3.53
C GLU A 486 -11.15 -15.82 -2.30
N MET A 487 -9.97 -15.70 -1.67
CA MET A 487 -9.80 -14.74 -0.58
C MET A 487 -9.88 -13.31 -1.13
N ALA A 488 -10.82 -12.53 -0.62
CA ALA A 488 -10.96 -11.12 -0.96
C ALA A 488 -11.73 -10.38 0.14
N THR A 489 -11.38 -9.12 0.34
CA THR A 489 -12.06 -8.22 1.28
C THR A 489 -12.49 -6.97 0.54
N PHE A 490 -13.71 -6.53 0.79
CA PHE A 490 -14.35 -5.42 0.11
C PHE A 490 -14.90 -4.42 1.14
N ILE A 491 -15.11 -3.18 0.70
CA ILE A 491 -15.90 -2.21 1.46
C ILE A 491 -17.33 -2.79 1.62
N PRO A 492 -17.93 -2.73 2.82
CA PRO A 492 -19.23 -3.34 3.04
C PRO A 492 -20.36 -2.61 2.30
N LEU A 493 -21.45 -3.32 2.04
CA LEU A 493 -22.77 -2.72 1.81
C LEU A 493 -23.07 -1.70 2.91
N ARG A 494 -23.90 -0.69 2.62
CA ARG A 494 -24.17 0.39 3.57
C ARG A 494 -25.65 0.60 3.77
N LYS A 495 -26.07 0.66 5.04
CA LYS A 495 -27.39 1.09 5.50
C LYS A 495 -28.55 0.31 4.86
N GLY A 496 -28.35 -0.97 4.60
CA GLY A 496 -29.27 -1.83 3.82
C GLY A 496 -29.33 -3.28 4.30
N VAL A 497 -29.96 -4.14 3.50
CA VAL A 497 -30.06 -5.59 3.79
C VAL A 497 -28.68 -6.23 3.65
N CYS A 498 -28.32 -7.08 4.61
CA CYS A 498 -27.00 -7.73 4.67
C CYS A 498 -25.81 -6.75 4.73
N ASP A 499 -26.04 -5.55 5.26
CA ASP A 499 -24.97 -4.65 5.70
C ASP A 499 -24.01 -5.39 6.63
N ASP A 500 -22.72 -5.12 6.48
CA ASP A 500 -21.65 -5.80 7.18
C ASP A 500 -20.86 -4.87 8.10
N VAL A 501 -21.60 -4.07 8.87
CA VAL A 501 -21.02 -3.08 9.78
C VAL A 501 -20.13 -3.74 10.82
N TYR A 502 -18.87 -3.35 10.84
CA TYR A 502 -17.92 -3.66 11.90
C TYR A 502 -17.67 -2.43 12.77
N THR A 503 -17.25 -2.69 14.00
CA THR A 503 -16.78 -1.68 14.96
C THR A 503 -15.27 -1.81 15.12
N LEU A 504 -14.55 -0.73 14.82
CA LEU A 504 -13.13 -0.61 15.14
C LEU A 504 -12.97 -0.22 16.61
N VAL A 505 -12.37 -1.11 17.39
CA VAL A 505 -12.00 -0.85 18.78
C VAL A 505 -10.53 -0.39 18.81
N PRO A 506 -10.24 0.91 19.00
CA PRO A 506 -8.86 1.36 19.12
C PRO A 506 -8.27 0.90 20.44
N MET A 507 -7.09 0.30 20.38
CA MET A 507 -6.32 -0.10 21.55
C MET A 507 -5.74 1.16 22.21
N ALA A 508 -5.77 1.19 23.54
CA ALA A 508 -5.16 2.22 24.35
C ALA A 508 -3.62 2.12 24.29
N GLY A 509 -2.96 3.21 24.69
CA GLY A 509 -1.51 3.32 24.68
C GLY A 509 -0.95 3.88 23.38
N GLU A 510 0.38 3.83 23.27
CA GLU A 510 1.09 4.27 22.07
C GLU A 510 0.80 3.36 20.88
N GLY A 511 0.79 3.93 19.67
CA GLY A 511 0.59 3.21 18.42
C GLY A 511 -0.81 3.38 17.82
N ASN A 512 -1.15 2.55 16.84
CA ASN A 512 -2.40 2.66 16.08
C ASN A 512 -3.14 1.32 15.91
N VAL A 513 -2.93 0.39 16.86
CA VAL A 513 -3.60 -0.91 16.83
C VAL A 513 -5.10 -0.75 16.99
N ARG A 514 -5.86 -1.34 16.07
CA ARG A 514 -7.33 -1.35 16.09
C ARG A 514 -7.80 -2.79 15.93
N LEU A 515 -8.79 -3.21 16.72
CA LEU A 515 -9.44 -4.50 16.56
C LEU A 515 -10.75 -4.33 15.80
N GLU A 516 -10.93 -5.12 14.74
CA GLU A 516 -12.21 -5.22 14.05
C GLU A 516 -13.14 -6.18 14.82
N THR A 517 -14.31 -5.69 15.23
CA THR A 517 -15.33 -6.52 15.89
C THR A 517 -16.65 -6.44 15.14
N PHE A 518 -17.38 -7.54 15.10
CA PHE A 518 -18.68 -7.61 14.44
C PHE A 518 -19.79 -7.89 15.46
N SER A 519 -21.04 -7.69 15.04
CA SER A 519 -22.20 -7.81 15.92
C SER A 519 -22.50 -9.24 16.35
N GLU A 520 -22.04 -10.26 15.60
CA GLU A 520 -22.22 -11.66 16.00
C GLU A 520 -21.22 -12.15 17.05
N GLN A 521 -20.19 -11.36 17.36
CA GLN A 521 -19.17 -11.74 18.33
C GLN A 521 -19.56 -11.25 19.73
N ASP A 522 -19.41 -12.13 20.73
CA ASP A 522 -19.60 -11.76 22.14
C ASP A 522 -18.30 -11.18 22.70
N VAL A 523 -18.22 -9.85 22.79
CA VAL A 523 -17.00 -9.12 23.14
C VAL A 523 -17.28 -7.97 24.11
N ASN A 524 -16.47 -7.87 25.17
CA ASN A 524 -16.44 -6.70 26.03
C ASN A 524 -15.47 -5.66 25.44
N ARG A 525 -16.01 -4.80 24.56
CA ARG A 525 -15.21 -3.80 23.84
C ARG A 525 -14.49 -2.83 24.76
N GLU A 526 -15.02 -2.54 25.94
CA GLU A 526 -14.38 -1.63 26.90
C GLU A 526 -13.15 -2.27 27.54
N ALA A 527 -13.28 -3.51 28.03
CA ALA A 527 -12.17 -4.28 28.57
C ALA A 527 -11.06 -4.51 27.53
N LEU A 528 -11.44 -4.81 26.28
CA LEU A 528 -10.48 -5.06 25.21
C LEU A 528 -9.60 -3.85 24.86
N ARG A 529 -9.99 -2.61 25.20
CA ARG A 529 -9.20 -1.41 24.85
C ARG A 529 -7.82 -1.42 25.48
N SER A 530 -7.68 -1.88 26.72
CA SER A 530 -6.42 -1.91 27.45
C SER A 530 -5.76 -3.29 27.52
N VAL A 531 -6.38 -4.31 26.92
CA VAL A 531 -5.98 -5.72 27.09
C VAL A 531 -4.52 -5.97 26.67
N LEU A 532 -4.01 -5.24 25.67
CA LEU A 532 -2.64 -5.37 25.20
C LEU A 532 -1.58 -4.90 26.21
N ASP A 533 -1.97 -4.15 27.25
CA ASP A 533 -1.09 -3.70 28.33
C ASP A 533 -1.00 -4.75 29.46
N GLU A 534 -1.86 -5.76 29.44
CA GLU A 534 -1.88 -6.84 30.44
C GLU A 534 -0.79 -7.89 30.19
N GLN A 535 -0.58 -8.77 31.17
CA GLN A 535 0.41 -9.83 31.10
C GLN A 535 0.17 -10.75 29.89
N GLN A 536 1.22 -10.94 29.09
CA GLN A 536 1.18 -11.81 27.92
C GLN A 536 1.50 -13.27 28.26
N THR A 537 0.79 -14.19 27.61
CA THR A 537 1.16 -15.62 27.53
C THR A 537 1.52 -15.95 26.09
N LYS A 538 2.73 -16.44 25.85
CA LYS A 538 3.25 -16.75 24.50
C LYS A 538 3.46 -18.24 24.33
N ILE A 539 2.86 -18.81 23.29
CA ILE A 539 2.90 -20.24 22.97
C ILE A 539 3.32 -20.41 21.52
N TYR A 540 4.38 -21.18 21.27
CA TYR A 540 4.76 -21.58 19.91
C TYR A 540 4.22 -22.97 19.62
N THR A 541 3.67 -23.14 18.41
CA THR A 541 2.87 -24.31 18.06
C THR A 541 3.68 -25.48 17.53
N GLY A 542 4.93 -25.25 17.10
CA GLY A 542 5.70 -26.20 16.29
C GLY A 542 5.33 -26.25 14.81
N VAL A 543 4.22 -25.60 14.39
CA VAL A 543 3.74 -25.57 13.01
C VAL A 543 4.54 -24.55 12.20
N LYS A 544 5.04 -24.98 11.04
CA LYS A 544 6.01 -24.22 10.23
C LYS A 544 5.40 -23.79 8.91
N PHE A 545 5.44 -22.49 8.65
CA PHE A 545 5.11 -21.91 7.36
C PHE A 545 6.41 -21.68 6.57
N ARG A 546 6.36 -21.90 5.26
CA ARG A 546 7.47 -21.64 4.34
C ARG A 546 7.07 -20.61 3.30
N GLN A 547 8.03 -20.18 2.49
CA GLN A 547 7.75 -19.23 1.41
C GLN A 547 6.71 -19.83 0.47
N GLY A 548 5.64 -19.08 0.19
CA GLY A 548 4.51 -19.53 -0.62
C GLY A 548 3.40 -20.26 0.13
N SER A 549 3.56 -20.56 1.43
CA SER A 549 2.48 -21.14 2.24
C SER A 549 1.29 -20.18 2.34
N ALA A 550 0.09 -20.68 2.05
CA ALA A 550 -1.14 -19.92 2.11
C ALA A 550 -1.61 -19.77 3.57
N TRP A 551 -1.75 -18.52 4.04
CA TRP A 551 -2.26 -18.23 5.38
C TRP A 551 -3.78 -18.24 5.46
N GLU A 552 -4.45 -18.06 4.33
CA GLU A 552 -5.90 -17.98 4.24
C GLU A 552 -6.61 -19.23 4.78
N TRP A 553 -6.02 -20.42 4.58
CA TRP A 553 -6.62 -21.68 4.99
C TRP A 553 -6.57 -21.87 6.50
N LEU A 554 -5.46 -21.46 7.13
CA LEU A 554 -5.37 -21.43 8.58
C LEU A 554 -6.36 -20.42 9.17
N TYR A 555 -6.48 -19.23 8.58
CA TYR A 555 -7.42 -18.21 9.06
C TYR A 555 -8.87 -18.67 8.95
N LEU A 556 -9.22 -19.30 7.83
CA LEU A 556 -10.56 -19.83 7.62
C LEU A 556 -10.86 -20.96 8.61
N TYR A 557 -9.93 -21.90 8.80
CA TYR A 557 -10.08 -22.98 9.78
C TYR A 557 -10.31 -22.41 11.19
N LEU A 558 -9.46 -21.47 11.63
CA LEU A 558 -9.60 -20.83 12.94
C LEU A 558 -10.91 -20.07 13.07
N ALA A 559 -11.35 -19.35 12.04
CA ALA A 559 -12.64 -18.65 12.06
C ALA A 559 -13.83 -19.60 12.16
N CYS A 560 -13.72 -20.81 11.60
CA CYS A 560 -14.75 -21.84 11.71
C CYS A 560 -14.77 -22.50 13.09
N VAL A 561 -13.62 -22.91 13.62
CA VAL A 561 -13.54 -23.72 14.86
C VAL A 561 -13.64 -22.88 16.14
N LEU A 562 -13.23 -21.60 16.11
CA LEU A 562 -13.24 -20.76 17.29
C LEU A 562 -14.65 -20.19 17.56
N PRO A 563 -15.12 -20.17 18.83
CA PRO A 563 -16.47 -19.73 19.17
C PRO A 563 -16.83 -18.30 18.72
N ASN A 564 -15.88 -17.36 18.76
CA ASN A 564 -16.08 -15.97 18.30
C ASN A 564 -15.43 -15.68 16.93
N GLY A 565 -15.04 -16.73 16.19
CA GLY A 565 -14.34 -16.57 14.92
C GLY A 565 -12.96 -15.89 15.08
N LEU A 566 -12.51 -15.23 14.01
CA LEU A 566 -11.19 -14.62 13.94
C LEU A 566 -11.28 -13.20 13.39
N SER A 567 -10.73 -12.22 14.11
CA SER A 567 -10.81 -10.80 13.80
C SER A 567 -9.47 -10.24 13.36
N ARG A 568 -9.47 -9.25 12.47
CA ARG A 568 -8.25 -8.49 12.14
C ARG A 568 -7.90 -7.55 13.29
N LEU A 569 -6.61 -7.47 13.57
CA LEU A 569 -5.99 -6.58 14.55
C LEU A 569 -4.86 -5.78 13.85
N PRO A 570 -5.21 -4.89 12.90
CA PRO A 570 -4.24 -4.06 12.19
C PRO A 570 -3.57 -3.04 13.09
N GLY A 571 -2.36 -2.62 12.71
CA GLY A 571 -1.61 -1.53 13.34
C GLY A 571 -0.33 -2.01 14.01
N GLN A 572 0.35 -1.08 14.67
CA GLN A 572 1.63 -1.31 15.33
C GLN A 572 1.66 -0.55 16.66
N ARG A 573 2.31 -1.15 17.67
CA ARG A 573 2.64 -0.51 18.94
C ARG A 573 3.80 -1.21 19.64
N PRO A 574 4.53 -0.55 20.56
CA PRO A 574 5.49 -1.21 21.41
C PRO A 574 4.87 -2.41 22.16
N GLY A 575 5.58 -3.54 22.22
CA GLY A 575 5.11 -4.76 22.87
C GLY A 575 4.14 -5.62 22.05
N PHE A 576 3.51 -5.07 21.01
CA PHE A 576 2.70 -5.86 20.07
C PHE A 576 3.62 -6.48 19.00
N THR A 577 3.73 -7.81 19.01
CA THR A 577 4.60 -8.56 18.08
C THR A 577 3.78 -9.40 17.10
N PRO A 578 3.09 -8.78 16.12
CA PRO A 578 2.28 -9.48 15.15
C PRO A 578 3.11 -10.35 14.20
N HIS A 579 2.47 -11.30 13.52
CA HIS A 579 3.12 -12.12 12.51
C HIS A 579 3.38 -11.37 11.18
N PHE A 580 2.69 -10.24 10.93
CA PHE A 580 2.91 -9.41 9.73
C PHE A 580 3.03 -7.93 10.05
N GLY A 581 3.67 -7.19 9.13
CA GLY A 581 3.87 -5.74 9.25
C GLY A 581 2.58 -4.92 9.25
N TRP A 582 1.47 -5.44 8.71
CA TRP A 582 0.16 -4.79 8.76
C TRP A 582 -0.55 -4.97 10.12
N GLY A 583 -0.14 -5.94 10.93
CA GLY A 583 -0.82 -6.34 12.16
C GLY A 583 -1.03 -7.86 12.24
N SER A 584 -2.05 -8.30 12.97
CA SER A 584 -2.32 -9.72 13.19
C SER A 584 -3.79 -10.10 13.01
N MET A 585 -4.07 -11.40 13.11
CA MET A 585 -5.39 -11.96 13.31
C MET A 585 -5.51 -12.38 14.76
N ALA A 586 -6.68 -12.16 15.36
CA ALA A 586 -6.92 -12.37 16.78
C ALA A 586 -8.23 -13.13 17.05
N ALA A 587 -8.15 -14.10 17.95
CA ALA A 587 -9.28 -14.73 18.59
C ALA A 587 -9.72 -13.88 19.80
N LEU A 588 -11.01 -13.90 20.09
CA LEU A 588 -11.63 -13.09 21.15
C LEU A 588 -12.45 -13.96 22.09
N ASP A 589 -12.41 -13.66 23.38
CA ASP A 589 -13.25 -14.31 24.40
C ASP A 589 -13.56 -13.33 25.53
N GLY A 590 -14.76 -12.75 25.50
CA GLY A 590 -15.17 -11.72 26.45
C GLY A 590 -14.24 -10.50 26.44
N GLY A 591 -13.48 -10.32 27.52
CA GLY A 591 -12.46 -9.27 27.68
C GLY A 591 -11.03 -9.72 27.31
N SER A 592 -10.85 -10.96 26.84
CA SER A 592 -9.55 -11.53 26.49
C SER A 592 -9.33 -11.61 24.99
N LEU A 593 -8.06 -11.61 24.58
CA LEU A 593 -7.63 -11.58 23.18
C LEU A 593 -6.39 -12.47 23.02
N ALA A 594 -6.36 -13.29 21.96
CA ALA A 594 -5.15 -14.01 21.56
C ALA A 594 -4.83 -13.79 20.08
N TYR A 595 -3.65 -13.28 19.76
CA TYR A 595 -3.25 -12.95 18.39
C TYR A 595 -2.08 -13.79 17.89
N LEU A 596 -1.99 -13.95 16.57
CA LEU A 596 -0.94 -14.74 15.93
C LEU A 596 0.41 -13.99 15.87
N THR A 597 1.50 -14.68 16.16
CA THR A 597 2.88 -14.21 16.04
C THR A 597 3.71 -15.25 15.27
N ILE A 598 4.94 -14.92 14.89
CA ILE A 598 5.88 -15.87 14.30
C ILE A 598 7.27 -15.71 14.90
N ARG A 599 8.04 -16.79 14.84
CA ARG A 599 9.50 -16.73 14.97
C ARG A 599 10.16 -17.40 13.78
N ASP A 600 11.28 -16.86 13.34
CA ASP A 600 12.08 -17.45 12.28
C ASP A 600 12.90 -18.65 12.77
N GLY A 601 13.11 -19.61 11.88
CA GLY A 601 13.98 -20.75 12.10
C GLY A 601 14.46 -21.34 10.78
N GLU A 602 15.37 -22.31 10.87
CA GLU A 602 15.94 -23.02 9.73
C GLU A 602 16.08 -24.50 10.06
N ASP A 603 15.79 -25.36 9.10
CA ASP A 603 15.99 -26.80 9.16
C ASP A 603 16.47 -27.34 7.79
N GLU A 604 16.55 -28.66 7.63
CA GLU A 604 17.04 -29.31 6.40
C GLU A 604 16.24 -28.94 5.14
N GLN A 605 15.00 -28.46 5.28
CA GLN A 605 14.14 -28.03 4.18
C GLN A 605 14.19 -26.51 3.95
N GLY A 606 15.11 -25.81 4.63
CA GLY A 606 15.36 -24.38 4.51
C GLY A 606 14.66 -23.53 5.58
N ARG A 607 14.57 -22.23 5.32
CA ARG A 607 13.96 -21.25 6.24
C ARG A 607 12.47 -21.52 6.45
N TYR A 608 12.00 -21.33 7.67
CA TYR A 608 10.60 -21.37 8.03
C TYR A 608 10.24 -20.26 9.03
N TRP A 609 8.93 -20.04 9.17
CA TRP A 609 8.32 -19.23 10.22
C TRP A 609 7.43 -20.13 11.07
N GLU A 610 7.80 -20.33 12.33
CA GLU A 610 6.99 -21.10 13.26
C GLU A 610 5.87 -20.21 13.80
N VAL A 611 4.63 -20.69 13.68
CA VAL A 611 3.45 -19.99 14.16
C VAL A 611 3.40 -20.03 15.68
N GLY A 612 3.19 -18.87 16.29
CA GLY A 612 2.92 -18.71 17.70
C GLY A 612 1.63 -17.95 17.96
N VAL A 613 1.21 -17.95 19.22
CA VAL A 613 0.03 -17.25 19.72
C VAL A 613 0.43 -16.47 20.97
N ILE A 614 -0.05 -15.24 21.08
CA ILE A 614 0.13 -14.39 22.24
C ILE A 614 -1.25 -14.03 22.79
N GLY A 615 -1.53 -14.50 24.00
CA GLY A 615 -2.77 -14.24 24.74
C GLY A 615 -2.62 -13.14 25.78
N HIS A 616 -3.67 -12.34 25.93
CA HIS A 616 -3.84 -11.26 26.89
C HIS A 616 -5.23 -11.31 27.51
N GLY A 617 -5.41 -10.70 28.68
CA GLY A 617 -6.67 -10.71 29.43
C GLY A 617 -6.73 -11.79 30.50
N GLU A 618 -7.78 -11.75 31.31
CA GLU A 618 -8.04 -12.71 32.41
C GLU A 618 -8.00 -14.18 31.95
N SER A 619 -8.50 -14.46 30.74
CA SER A 619 -8.50 -15.79 30.12
C SER A 619 -7.51 -15.91 28.96
N GLY A 620 -6.54 -14.98 28.86
CA GLY A 620 -5.60 -14.92 27.75
C GLY A 620 -4.74 -16.17 27.58
N ALA A 621 -4.30 -16.78 28.68
CA ALA A 621 -3.52 -18.02 28.64
C ALA A 621 -4.32 -19.19 28.07
N ASP A 622 -5.55 -19.40 28.56
CA ASP A 622 -6.44 -20.47 28.10
C ASP A 622 -6.85 -20.26 26.64
N LEU A 623 -7.13 -19.01 26.24
CA LEU A 623 -7.44 -18.66 24.87
C LEU A 623 -6.23 -18.90 23.94
N ALA A 624 -5.02 -18.52 24.36
CA ALA A 624 -3.81 -18.79 23.58
C ALA A 624 -3.56 -20.30 23.41
N GLU A 625 -3.74 -21.10 24.47
CA GLU A 625 -3.58 -22.56 24.40
C GLU A 625 -4.63 -23.18 23.48
N ARG A 626 -5.89 -22.70 23.53
CA ARG A 626 -6.95 -23.14 22.63
C ARG A 626 -6.58 -22.88 21.17
N VAL A 627 -6.19 -21.65 20.83
CA VAL A 627 -5.79 -21.29 19.46
C VAL A 627 -4.57 -22.10 19.02
N ALA A 628 -3.57 -22.27 19.88
CA ALA A 628 -2.38 -23.07 19.59
C ALA A 628 -2.72 -24.55 19.36
N SER A 629 -3.66 -25.11 20.14
CA SER A 629 -4.15 -26.48 19.96
C SER A 629 -4.87 -26.65 18.63
N GLU A 630 -5.70 -25.68 18.23
CA GLU A 630 -6.40 -25.70 16.95
C GLU A 630 -5.44 -25.58 15.76
N ILE A 631 -4.39 -24.74 15.85
CA ILE A 631 -3.33 -24.67 14.83
C ILE A 631 -2.63 -26.04 14.66
N ARG A 632 -2.31 -26.72 15.77
CA ARG A 632 -1.70 -28.06 15.73
C ARG A 632 -2.66 -29.11 15.16
N ALA A 633 -3.94 -29.04 15.50
CA ALA A 633 -4.96 -29.95 14.95
C ALA A 633 -5.12 -29.77 13.44
N TRP A 634 -5.17 -28.53 12.95
CA TRP A 634 -5.20 -28.21 11.54
C TRP A 634 -4.00 -28.80 10.78
N ASP A 635 -2.79 -28.55 11.29
CA ASP A 635 -1.54 -29.08 10.71
C ASP A 635 -1.52 -30.62 10.69
N ALA A 636 -1.95 -31.27 11.78
CA ALA A 636 -2.04 -32.72 11.87
C ALA A 636 -3.01 -33.35 10.85
N THR A 637 -4.01 -32.60 10.38
CA THR A 637 -4.96 -33.04 9.33
C THR A 637 -4.47 -32.75 7.90
N GLY A 638 -3.24 -32.25 7.75
CA GLY A 638 -2.61 -31.96 6.47
C GLY A 638 -2.37 -30.48 6.21
N GLY A 639 -2.90 -29.56 7.03
CA GLY A 639 -2.64 -28.13 6.91
C GLY A 639 -2.82 -27.58 5.49
N ASN A 640 -1.75 -26.97 4.95
CA ASN A 640 -1.71 -26.45 3.58
C ASN A 640 -1.54 -27.54 2.50
N ASP A 641 -1.24 -28.78 2.88
CA ASP A 641 -1.15 -29.93 1.97
C ASP A 641 -2.48 -30.71 1.87
N ALA A 642 -3.51 -30.28 2.60
CA ALA A 642 -4.86 -30.82 2.48
C ALA A 642 -5.56 -30.24 1.23
N PRO A 643 -6.55 -30.96 0.64
CA PRO A 643 -7.37 -30.39 -0.42
C PRO A 643 -8.09 -29.12 0.03
N GLU A 644 -8.27 -28.18 -0.90
CA GLU A 644 -9.03 -26.96 -0.64
C GLU A 644 -10.46 -27.28 -0.15
N PRO A 645 -10.98 -26.53 0.83
CA PRO A 645 -12.32 -26.79 1.36
C PRO A 645 -13.41 -26.50 0.32
N GLY A 646 -14.43 -27.36 0.30
CA GLY A 646 -15.66 -27.14 -0.45
C GLY A 646 -16.61 -26.21 0.29
N PHE A 647 -17.52 -25.57 -0.43
CA PHE A 647 -18.54 -24.70 0.16
C PHE A 647 -19.91 -24.94 -0.46
N ARG A 648 -20.93 -25.01 0.40
CA ARG A 648 -22.34 -25.12 0.01
C ARG A 648 -23.17 -24.16 0.85
N MET A 649 -24.21 -23.59 0.26
CA MET A 649 -25.08 -22.63 0.92
C MET A 649 -26.54 -23.04 0.74
N ALA A 650 -27.36 -22.85 1.77
CA ALA A 650 -28.81 -22.93 1.65
C ALA A 650 -29.46 -21.72 2.32
N VAL A 651 -30.67 -21.41 1.88
CA VAL A 651 -31.50 -20.31 2.37
C VAL A 651 -32.89 -20.84 2.72
N ALA A 652 -33.66 -20.06 3.50
CA ALA A 652 -35.04 -20.38 3.88
C ALA A 652 -35.21 -21.82 4.42
N ASP A 653 -36.29 -22.51 4.06
CA ASP A 653 -36.67 -23.84 4.55
C ASP A 653 -35.65 -24.95 4.21
N SER A 654 -34.75 -24.69 3.27
CA SER A 654 -33.68 -25.63 2.88
C SER A 654 -32.46 -25.55 3.79
N ARG A 655 -32.36 -24.55 4.67
CA ARG A 655 -31.23 -24.38 5.60
C ARG A 655 -31.02 -25.62 6.47
N ASP A 656 -32.10 -26.16 7.03
CA ASP A 656 -32.03 -27.31 7.94
C ASP A 656 -31.72 -28.63 7.24
N ARG A 657 -31.78 -28.65 5.91
CA ARG A 657 -31.39 -29.81 5.10
C ARG A 657 -29.89 -29.88 4.85
N LEU A 658 -29.17 -28.77 5.02
CA LEU A 658 -27.71 -28.79 5.09
C LEU A 658 -27.28 -29.22 6.50
N THR A 659 -27.13 -30.53 6.69
CA THR A 659 -26.60 -31.13 7.91
C THR A 659 -25.09 -31.35 7.81
N ALA A 660 -24.40 -31.30 8.94
CA ALA A 660 -22.99 -31.65 9.02
C ALA A 660 -22.79 -33.16 9.24
N ASP A 661 -21.84 -33.72 8.50
CA ASP A 661 -21.06 -34.88 8.94
C ASP A 661 -19.82 -34.38 9.74
N ASP A 662 -19.11 -35.26 10.45
CA ASP A 662 -17.98 -34.92 11.36
C ASP A 662 -16.83 -34.08 10.72
N ALA A 663 -16.79 -33.94 9.40
CA ALA A 663 -15.79 -33.19 8.63
C ALA A 663 -16.29 -31.83 8.07
N CYS A 664 -17.47 -31.36 8.50
CA CYS A 664 -18.11 -30.15 7.98
C CYS A 664 -18.27 -29.08 9.08
N PHE A 665 -17.90 -27.83 8.78
CA PHE A 665 -18.24 -26.69 9.63
C PHE A 665 -19.55 -26.07 9.16
N VAL A 666 -20.49 -25.86 10.08
CA VAL A 666 -21.75 -25.16 9.80
C VAL A 666 -21.67 -23.74 10.33
N VAL A 667 -21.86 -22.78 9.44
CA VAL A 667 -21.93 -21.36 9.77
C VAL A 667 -23.35 -20.88 9.50
N ASP A 668 -24.11 -20.75 10.57
CA ASP A 668 -25.45 -20.17 10.53
C ASP A 668 -25.37 -18.64 10.50
N LYS A 669 -26.05 -18.06 9.51
CA LYS A 669 -26.18 -16.62 9.30
C LYS A 669 -27.67 -16.25 9.39
N PRO A 670 -28.03 -14.96 9.47
CA PRO A 670 -29.44 -14.56 9.59
C PRO A 670 -30.36 -15.13 8.48
N TYR A 671 -29.89 -15.15 7.24
CA TYR A 671 -30.65 -15.53 6.05
C TYR A 671 -30.16 -16.83 5.41
N SER A 672 -28.87 -17.16 5.55
CA SER A 672 -28.30 -18.39 4.99
C SER A 672 -27.66 -19.32 6.03
N ARG A 673 -27.42 -20.55 5.61
CA ARG A 673 -26.49 -21.48 6.24
C ARG A 673 -25.40 -21.80 5.23
N LEU A 674 -24.14 -21.56 5.60
CA LEU A 674 -22.97 -21.97 4.84
C LEU A 674 -22.39 -23.23 5.48
N VAL A 675 -22.14 -24.26 4.69
CA VAL A 675 -21.40 -25.45 5.08
C VAL A 675 -20.03 -25.39 4.43
N VAL A 676 -18.99 -25.55 5.23
CA VAL A 676 -17.60 -25.64 4.78
C VAL A 676 -17.14 -27.09 4.92
N ASP A 677 -16.94 -27.74 3.79
CA ASP A 677 -16.55 -29.14 3.68
C ASP A 677 -15.03 -29.23 3.73
N TRP A 678 -14.49 -29.61 4.89
CA TRP A 678 -13.04 -29.76 5.07
C TRP A 678 -12.64 -31.20 4.80
N ALA A 679 -12.02 -31.45 3.64
CA ALA A 679 -11.50 -32.78 3.32
C ALA A 679 -10.38 -33.13 4.29
N ARG A 680 -10.61 -34.08 5.21
CA ARG A 680 -9.53 -34.65 6.03
C ARG A 680 -8.68 -35.56 5.17
N LYS A 681 -7.36 -35.45 5.26
CA LYS A 681 -6.44 -36.46 4.71
C LYS A 681 -6.70 -37.78 5.45
N GLY A 682 -7.15 -38.80 4.71
CA GLY A 682 -7.49 -40.12 5.24
C GLY A 682 -6.30 -40.95 5.70
#